data_AF-A0A239EZX1-F1
#
_entry.id   AF-A0A239EZX1-F1
#
_cell.length_a   1.000
_cell.length_b   1.000
_cell.length_c   1.000
_cell.angle_alpha   90.00
_cell.angle_beta   90.00
_cell.angle_gamma   90.00
#
_symmetry.space_group_name_H-M   'P 1'
#
loop_
_entity.id
_entity.type
_entity.pdbx_description
1 polymer ?
#
loop_
_entity_poly.entity_id
_entity_poly.type
_entity_poly.pdbx_seq_one_letter_code
_entity_poly.pdbx_strand_id
1 'polypeptide(L)'
;MTTTRDSIADIWGDRTPYGPDSAWPVRVDQRTVEEPQQWVQSACVLCSNGCGCDIGVKDGRIVGVRGRAEDVVNRGRLGPKGLHGWEANNSADRLLTPLIRQGGRLQPATWDDAMALIVQKAREAKEKYSAGALGFYTSGQLFLEEYYTLGVIGKAGLGTPHMDGNTRLCTATAAAALKETFGSDGQPGTYFDIDATDCILMTGHNMSATDTVLWTRVLDRRRGPQPPKLIVIDPRATMTAREADLHLAPRLGTNVAVLNGLLHLLIARGYADTEFLERHTIGFARLKQVVAEYPPEAVARISGVPAADLMRAAEMIGSSGKLLSTCLQGVYQSNQATAAAVQVNNINLVLGRIGRPGCGILQMNGQPTSQNTREAGADGDLPAFRNWDNIEHIQELARLWNVDPAIIPHWTPPTHSLQIFRYCETGSIRFLWIQATNPAVSLPNLDRVRKILRQPELFVVVQDAFMTETAELADVVLPTALWGEKTGCFTNVDRTVHISHKAVEPPGQARSDLDIFLDFARRMDLRDKDGQPLIPWTTPEQAFEAWKACTRGRPCDYTGLSYAKLSRGSGICWPCNEAHPEGNHYPYQSLVFPTDPDVCESYGHDLTTGGMVSEQAYRAMNPAGRAILKAAHYKPPVETADDAYPFFLTTGRLVYHFHTRTKTGRAAALAQAAPDDFLQISLEDAQRLGIQDDDWVRITSRRGRVEARARIGDIPPGEVFMPFHYGYWDSPGHARAANEITLYEWDPVSKQPHYKYAAVKVERIDAPSVAQPQEVSLNPLGEPARSGLAEATAEIKEALARGVAEVKPKRAHVADYIGLLQESERRLVKGFEQARATHPDEPDIGPLCALFASWSQESAQALDPFVARYGERREGEPERLDQALLVQRSQGGFDMLRDLHDLWLMVNESLISLDALEQAARSLHDKAFEEAITSIREKNSRQATWLRTRIRQAAPQTLVVPS
;
A
#
# COMPACT_ATOMS: atom_id res chain seq x y z
N MET A 1 37.47 -0.39 21.04
CA MET A 1 36.12 0.10 21.40
C MET A 1 36.04 1.55 21.04
N THR A 2 35.32 1.89 19.97
CA THR A 2 35.29 3.25 19.43
C THR A 2 33.86 3.61 19.08
N THR A 3 33.32 4.66 19.71
CA THR A 3 31.95 5.15 19.50
C THR A 3 32.01 6.66 19.37
N THR A 4 31.45 7.22 18.29
CA THR A 4 31.58 8.66 17.99
C THR A 4 30.59 9.54 18.75
N ARG A 5 29.43 8.99 19.13
CA ARG A 5 28.40 9.64 19.97
C ARG A 5 27.49 8.59 20.59
N ASP A 6 26.84 8.93 21.71
CA ASP A 6 25.68 8.17 22.17
C ASP A 6 24.47 8.48 21.27
N SER A 7 24.17 7.55 20.36
CA SER A 7 23.04 7.68 19.44
C SER A 7 21.67 7.43 20.08
N ILE A 8 21.61 6.98 21.33
CA ILE A 8 20.34 6.83 22.05
C ILE A 8 19.91 8.19 22.62
N ALA A 9 20.82 8.90 23.30
CA ALA A 9 20.58 10.21 23.88
C ALA A 9 20.57 11.34 22.83
N ASP A 10 21.54 11.36 21.90
CA ASP A 10 21.55 12.27 20.75
C ASP A 10 21.37 11.48 19.45
N ILE A 11 20.12 11.41 19.00
CA ILE A 11 19.69 10.67 17.81
C ILE A 11 20.37 11.19 16.53
N TRP A 12 20.56 12.50 16.39
CA TRP A 12 20.89 13.16 15.12
C TRP A 12 22.36 13.64 15.04
N GLY A 13 23.05 13.78 16.17
CA GLY A 13 24.45 14.23 16.23
C GLY A 13 24.61 15.75 16.11
N ASP A 14 25.86 16.22 16.23
CA ASP A 14 26.24 17.61 15.96
C ASP A 14 25.74 18.12 14.60
N ARG A 15 25.34 19.39 14.57
CA ARG A 15 24.94 20.09 13.34
C ARG A 15 26.16 20.41 12.49
N THR A 16 26.02 20.29 11.17
CA THR A 16 27.00 20.77 10.19
C THR A 16 26.31 21.67 9.17
N PRO A 17 26.05 22.96 9.50
CA PRO A 17 25.29 23.87 8.66
C PRO A 17 25.88 24.08 7.26
N TYR A 18 25.03 24.17 6.23
CA TYR A 18 25.47 24.38 4.84
C TYR A 18 24.42 25.13 3.99
N GLY A 19 24.92 25.83 2.95
CA GLY A 19 24.09 26.58 1.99
C GLY A 19 23.70 25.76 0.76
N PRO A 20 22.79 26.28 -0.09
CA PRO A 20 22.29 25.56 -1.26
C PRO A 20 23.36 25.32 -2.34
N ASP A 21 24.39 26.16 -2.38
CA ASP A 21 25.51 26.08 -3.34
C ASP A 21 26.70 25.29 -2.77
N SER A 22 26.44 24.35 -1.84
CA SER A 22 27.48 23.59 -1.12
C SER A 22 27.04 22.16 -0.86
N ALA A 23 27.94 21.20 -1.02
CA ALA A 23 27.67 19.81 -0.68
C ALA A 23 27.57 19.64 0.85
N TRP A 24 26.59 18.85 1.31
CA TRP A 24 26.42 18.53 2.73
C TRP A 24 27.74 18.02 3.35
N PRO A 25 28.24 18.60 4.45
CA PRO A 25 29.54 18.23 5.01
C PRO A 25 29.62 16.76 5.44
N VAL A 26 30.84 16.21 5.46
CA VAL A 26 31.09 14.84 5.93
C VAL A 26 31.07 14.79 7.46
N ARG A 27 30.38 13.80 8.04
CA ARG A 27 30.49 13.43 9.46
C ARG A 27 30.40 11.91 9.57
N VAL A 28 31.49 11.23 9.91
CA VAL A 28 31.52 9.78 10.07
C VAL A 28 30.99 9.41 11.46
N ASP A 29 29.82 8.76 11.52
CA ASP A 29 29.33 8.11 12.72
C ASP A 29 29.85 6.65 12.76
N GLN A 30 30.42 6.22 13.89
CA GLN A 30 30.97 4.86 14.08
C GLN A 30 30.62 4.32 15.48
N ARG A 31 30.40 3.00 15.56
CA ARG A 31 30.32 2.25 16.81
C ARG A 31 30.95 0.85 16.67
N THR A 32 31.94 0.54 17.50
CA THR A 32 32.65 -0.75 17.55
C THR A 32 32.86 -1.25 18.98
N VAL A 33 32.53 -2.52 19.24
CA VAL A 33 32.75 -3.19 20.54
C VAL A 33 34.14 -3.83 20.63
N GLU A 34 34.76 -4.17 19.50
CA GLU A 34 36.15 -4.61 19.40
C GLU A 34 36.83 -3.93 18.22
N GLU A 35 38.15 -4.05 18.11
CA GLU A 35 38.90 -3.51 16.97
C GLU A 35 38.75 -4.45 15.75
N PRO A 36 38.22 -4.01 14.60
CA PRO A 36 38.04 -4.87 13.44
C PRO A 36 39.36 -5.29 12.80
N GLN A 37 39.43 -6.54 12.35
CA GLN A 37 40.51 -7.04 11.48
C GLN A 37 40.31 -6.56 10.03
N GLN A 38 39.05 -6.37 9.61
CA GLN A 38 38.70 -5.87 8.28
C GLN A 38 37.39 -5.06 8.29
N TRP A 39 37.19 -4.29 7.23
CA TRP A 39 35.98 -3.49 6.97
C TRP A 39 35.39 -3.89 5.62
N VAL A 40 34.11 -4.28 5.59
CA VAL A 40 33.43 -4.80 4.39
C VAL A 40 32.30 -3.85 3.96
N GLN A 41 32.28 -3.44 2.69
CA GLN A 41 31.31 -2.45 2.17
C GLN A 41 29.86 -2.99 2.20
N SER A 42 28.94 -2.15 2.68
CA SER A 42 27.49 -2.35 2.58
C SER A 42 26.73 -1.01 2.65
N ALA A 43 25.41 -1.06 2.83
CA ALA A 43 24.59 0.04 3.31
C ALA A 43 23.52 -0.48 4.30
N CYS A 44 22.93 0.40 5.11
CA CYS A 44 22.07 0.02 6.23
C CYS A 44 20.64 -0.40 5.80
N VAL A 45 20.30 -1.68 5.96
CA VAL A 45 18.99 -2.25 5.59
C VAL A 45 17.93 -2.22 6.71
N LEU A 46 17.69 -1.05 7.30
CA LEU A 46 16.68 -0.85 8.37
C LEU A 46 15.71 0.32 8.14
N CYS A 47 16.04 1.26 7.26
CA CYS A 47 15.12 2.28 6.79
C CYS A 47 15.35 2.52 5.30
N SER A 48 14.32 3.04 4.65
CA SER A 48 14.26 3.43 3.24
C SER A 48 15.33 4.42 2.78
N ASN A 49 16.07 5.02 3.72
CA ASN A 49 17.17 5.94 3.43
C ASN A 49 18.36 5.27 2.72
N GLY A 50 18.74 4.03 3.05
CA GLY A 50 19.90 3.36 2.44
C GLY A 50 21.25 4.03 2.72
N CYS A 51 21.67 4.07 3.99
CA CYS A 51 22.89 4.78 4.41
C CYS A 51 24.16 3.97 4.14
N GLY A 52 25.11 4.45 3.33
CA GLY A 52 26.38 3.75 3.06
C GLY A 52 27.23 3.50 4.31
N CYS A 53 27.71 2.28 4.51
CA CYS A 53 28.44 1.88 5.71
C CYS A 53 29.45 0.73 5.47
N ASP A 54 30.44 0.61 6.34
CA ASP A 54 31.27 -0.59 6.42
C ASP A 54 30.91 -1.43 7.64
N ILE A 55 30.91 -2.75 7.45
CA ILE A 55 30.77 -3.77 8.49
C ILE A 55 32.17 -4.08 9.03
N GLY A 56 32.39 -3.85 10.32
CA GLY A 56 33.63 -4.19 11.01
C GLY A 56 33.61 -5.64 11.46
N VAL A 57 34.56 -6.45 10.97
CA VAL A 57 34.62 -7.90 11.23
C VAL A 57 35.88 -8.27 11.99
N LYS A 58 35.76 -9.17 12.97
CA LYS A 58 36.86 -9.79 13.71
C LYS A 58 36.52 -11.25 14.03
N ASP A 59 37.46 -12.17 13.84
CA ASP A 59 37.35 -13.60 14.21
C ASP A 59 36.04 -14.26 13.73
N GLY A 60 35.64 -13.94 12.49
CA GLY A 60 34.42 -14.44 11.85
C GLY A 60 33.11 -13.80 12.31
N ARG A 61 33.14 -12.74 13.13
CA ARG A 61 31.96 -12.09 13.73
C ARG A 61 31.91 -10.60 13.38
N ILE A 62 30.70 -10.04 13.33
CA ILE A 62 30.52 -8.59 13.27
C ILE A 62 30.80 -8.00 14.65
N VAL A 63 31.65 -6.97 14.71
CA VAL A 63 32.03 -6.26 15.95
C VAL A 63 31.79 -4.75 15.90
N GLY A 64 31.17 -4.25 14.84
CA GLY A 64 30.72 -2.87 14.73
C GLY A 64 30.46 -2.39 13.31
N VAL A 65 30.18 -1.10 13.18
CA VAL A 65 29.88 -0.42 11.92
C VAL A 65 30.41 1.02 11.92
N ARG A 66 30.68 1.55 10.72
CA ARG A 66 30.93 2.99 10.48
C ARG A 66 30.21 3.44 9.21
N GLY A 67 29.78 4.68 9.11
CA GLY A 67 29.28 5.23 7.85
C GLY A 67 30.42 5.56 6.87
N ARG A 68 30.14 5.53 5.56
CA ARG A 68 31.12 5.87 4.50
C ARG A 68 31.09 7.36 4.16
N ALA A 69 32.24 8.01 4.17
CA ALA A 69 32.36 9.47 4.03
C ALA A 69 32.01 9.98 2.62
N GLU A 70 32.35 9.17 1.62
CA GLU A 70 32.17 9.38 0.20
C GLU A 70 30.72 9.14 -0.29
N ASP A 71 29.90 8.45 0.51
CA ASP A 71 28.56 8.03 0.12
C ASP A 71 27.60 9.23 -0.07
N VAL A 72 26.90 9.24 -1.21
CA VAL A 72 26.01 10.33 -1.63
C VAL A 72 24.77 10.51 -0.77
N VAL A 73 24.35 9.47 -0.06
CA VAL A 73 23.15 9.47 0.76
C VAL A 73 23.42 10.02 2.15
N ASN A 74 24.42 9.47 2.87
CA ASN A 74 24.61 9.75 4.30
C ASN A 74 25.85 10.59 4.64
N ARG A 75 26.83 10.67 3.75
CA ARG A 75 28.08 11.45 3.96
C ARG A 75 28.77 11.09 5.28
N GLY A 76 28.75 9.80 5.62
CA GLY A 76 29.31 9.19 6.83
C GLY A 76 28.33 8.95 7.99
N ARG A 77 27.10 9.46 7.94
CA ARG A 77 26.20 9.47 9.12
C ARG A 77 25.37 8.20 9.25
N LEU A 78 25.08 7.80 10.49
CA LEU A 78 24.25 6.63 10.80
C LEU A 78 23.26 6.96 11.92
N GLY A 79 21.98 6.65 11.71
CA GLY A 79 20.97 6.72 12.77
C GLY A 79 21.17 5.63 13.83
N PRO A 80 20.44 5.67 14.96
CA PRO A 80 20.65 4.76 16.08
C PRO A 80 20.43 3.29 15.68
N LYS A 81 19.38 3.05 14.88
CA LYS A 81 19.12 1.76 14.24
C LYS A 81 20.32 1.23 13.43
N GLY A 82 21.06 2.10 12.75
CA GLY A 82 22.25 1.73 11.99
C GLY A 82 23.44 1.34 12.88
N LEU A 83 23.71 2.11 13.93
CA LEU A 83 24.87 1.91 14.83
C LEU A 83 24.73 0.70 15.77
N HIS A 84 23.50 0.21 15.97
CA HIS A 84 23.18 -0.87 16.91
C HIS A 84 22.53 -2.12 16.27
N GLY A 85 21.85 -1.99 15.13
CA GLY A 85 21.01 -3.06 14.57
C GLY A 85 21.74 -4.33 14.13
N TRP A 86 23.06 -4.28 13.96
CA TRP A 86 23.92 -5.42 13.66
C TRP A 86 24.06 -6.42 14.83
N GLU A 87 23.72 -6.01 16.06
CA GLU A 87 23.73 -6.90 17.24
C GLU A 87 22.81 -8.11 17.04
N ALA A 88 21.73 -7.97 16.25
CA ALA A 88 20.80 -9.04 15.92
C ALA A 88 21.44 -10.20 15.12
N ASN A 89 22.49 -9.95 14.33
CA ASN A 89 23.22 -11.02 13.62
C ASN A 89 23.84 -12.02 14.61
N ASN A 90 24.43 -11.50 15.69
CA ASN A 90 25.13 -12.26 16.73
C ASN A 90 24.19 -12.82 17.81
N SER A 91 22.87 -12.71 17.66
CA SER A 91 21.91 -13.14 18.69
C SER A 91 21.90 -14.66 18.85
N ALA A 92 21.84 -15.14 20.10
CA ALA A 92 21.90 -16.56 20.43
C ALA A 92 20.63 -17.36 20.04
N ASP A 93 19.55 -16.67 19.67
CA ASP A 93 18.24 -17.23 19.32
C ASP A 93 17.94 -17.17 17.80
N ARG A 94 18.98 -17.00 16.97
CA ARG A 94 18.92 -17.21 15.52
C ARG A 94 18.46 -18.65 15.22
N LEU A 95 17.64 -18.81 14.19
CA LEU A 95 17.30 -20.13 13.67
C LEU A 95 18.52 -20.77 13.00
N LEU A 96 18.90 -21.97 13.42
CA LEU A 96 20.14 -22.65 12.99
C LEU A 96 19.93 -23.82 12.03
N THR A 97 18.69 -24.32 11.89
CA THR A 97 18.36 -25.52 11.11
C THR A 97 16.87 -25.47 10.72
N PRO A 98 16.44 -26.08 9.59
CA PRO A 98 15.03 -26.18 9.24
C PRO A 98 14.19 -26.85 10.33
N LEU A 99 12.94 -26.43 10.45
CA LEU A 99 11.97 -27.03 11.37
C LEU A 99 10.73 -27.51 10.58
N ILE A 100 10.19 -28.67 10.95
CA ILE A 100 8.92 -29.19 10.40
C ILE A 100 7.95 -29.45 11.55
N ARG A 101 6.65 -29.15 11.36
CA ARG A 101 5.60 -29.42 12.35
C ARG A 101 5.22 -30.90 12.32
N GLN A 102 5.46 -31.58 13.43
CA GLN A 102 5.11 -32.98 13.64
C GLN A 102 4.51 -33.16 15.04
N GLY A 103 3.34 -33.83 15.12
CA GLY A 103 2.59 -33.94 16.38
C GLY A 103 2.16 -32.57 16.95
N GLY A 104 1.82 -31.62 16.07
CA GLY A 104 1.45 -30.24 16.43
C GLY A 104 2.64 -29.31 16.74
N ARG A 105 3.84 -29.84 16.98
CA ARG A 105 5.03 -29.07 17.40
C ARG A 105 6.07 -28.98 16.30
N LEU A 106 6.74 -27.83 16.18
CA LEU A 106 7.91 -27.67 15.32
C LEU A 106 9.10 -28.46 15.89
N GLN A 107 9.77 -29.24 15.04
CA GLN A 107 10.92 -30.09 15.39
C GLN A 107 12.04 -29.92 14.35
N PRO A 108 13.33 -30.01 14.72
CA PRO A 108 14.45 -29.95 13.78
C PRO A 108 14.37 -31.00 12.67
N ALA A 109 14.69 -30.59 11.44
CA ALA A 109 14.65 -31.41 10.23
C ALA A 109 15.84 -31.10 9.31
N THR A 110 16.15 -31.97 8.34
CA THR A 110 17.18 -31.63 7.34
C THR A 110 16.62 -30.66 6.29
N TRP A 111 17.53 -29.98 5.58
CA TRP A 111 17.16 -29.20 4.39
C TRP A 111 16.50 -30.06 3.30
N ASP A 112 16.88 -31.34 3.18
CA ASP A 112 16.28 -32.22 2.17
C ASP A 112 14.86 -32.64 2.55
N ASP A 113 14.59 -32.96 3.82
CA ASP A 113 13.23 -33.26 4.30
C ASP A 113 12.30 -32.05 4.14
N ALA A 114 12.77 -30.88 4.58
CA ALA A 114 11.99 -29.64 4.53
C ALA A 114 11.69 -29.22 3.09
N MET A 115 12.70 -29.23 2.20
CA MET A 115 12.49 -28.88 0.80
C MET A 115 11.70 -29.94 0.04
N ALA A 116 11.82 -31.23 0.37
CA ALA A 116 11.00 -32.28 -0.22
C ALA A 116 9.51 -32.09 0.14
N LEU A 117 9.20 -31.81 1.41
CA LEU A 117 7.83 -31.55 1.85
C LEU A 117 7.24 -30.29 1.20
N ILE A 118 8.01 -29.19 1.11
CA ILE A 118 7.59 -27.96 0.44
C ILE A 118 7.29 -28.21 -1.05
N VAL A 119 8.17 -28.92 -1.75
CA VAL A 119 8.03 -29.24 -3.18
C VAL A 119 6.86 -30.20 -3.42
N GLN A 120 6.67 -31.19 -2.55
CA GLN A 120 5.50 -32.06 -2.57
C GLN A 120 4.22 -31.25 -2.41
N LYS A 121 4.11 -30.38 -1.40
CA LYS A 121 2.89 -29.60 -1.14
C LYS A 121 2.59 -28.57 -2.23
N ALA A 122 3.63 -27.94 -2.81
CA ALA A 122 3.46 -27.05 -3.95
C ALA A 122 2.99 -27.81 -5.22
N ARG A 123 3.48 -29.03 -5.47
CA ARG A 123 2.99 -29.90 -6.55
C ARG A 123 1.55 -30.36 -6.30
N GLU A 124 1.26 -30.93 -5.13
CA GLU A 124 -0.09 -31.37 -4.75
C GLU A 124 -1.12 -30.25 -4.92
N ALA A 125 -0.82 -29.02 -4.48
CA ALA A 125 -1.70 -27.88 -4.65
C ALA A 125 -1.85 -27.45 -6.13
N LYS A 126 -0.77 -27.43 -6.92
CA LYS A 126 -0.81 -27.06 -8.35
C LYS A 126 -1.56 -28.09 -9.20
N GLU A 127 -1.40 -29.37 -8.90
CA GLU A 127 -1.96 -30.51 -9.66
C GLU A 127 -3.42 -30.80 -9.30
N LYS A 128 -3.81 -30.66 -8.03
CA LYS A 128 -5.19 -30.90 -7.56
C LYS A 128 -6.13 -29.72 -7.81
N TYR A 129 -5.59 -28.49 -7.88
CA TYR A 129 -6.38 -27.27 -8.02
C TYR A 129 -5.92 -26.46 -9.24
N SER A 130 -4.92 -25.58 -9.07
CA SER A 130 -4.19 -24.87 -10.13
C SER A 130 -3.02 -24.10 -9.52
N ALA A 131 -2.28 -23.34 -10.33
CA ALA A 131 -1.31 -22.35 -9.83
C ALA A 131 -1.94 -21.31 -8.87
N GLY A 132 -3.26 -21.06 -8.98
CA GLY A 132 -4.01 -20.19 -8.07
C GLY A 132 -4.12 -20.72 -6.64
N ALA A 133 -3.78 -21.99 -6.38
CA ALA A 133 -3.70 -22.51 -5.01
C ALA A 133 -2.39 -22.15 -4.28
N LEU A 134 -1.45 -21.48 -4.96
CA LEU A 134 -0.11 -21.14 -4.46
C LEU A 134 0.01 -19.62 -4.20
N GLY A 135 0.18 -19.21 -2.95
CA GLY A 135 0.40 -17.82 -2.53
C GLY A 135 1.81 -17.55 -1.98
N PHE A 136 2.33 -16.36 -2.26
CA PHE A 136 3.61 -15.85 -1.75
C PHE A 136 3.38 -14.51 -1.05
N TYR A 137 3.85 -14.39 0.20
CA TYR A 137 3.74 -13.17 1.00
C TYR A 137 5.13 -12.65 1.43
N THR A 138 5.65 -11.73 0.64
CA THR A 138 7.02 -11.22 0.68
C THR A 138 7.20 -10.05 1.67
N SER A 139 8.39 -9.46 1.69
CA SER A 139 8.71 -8.26 2.49
C SER A 139 9.34 -7.16 1.64
N GLY A 140 9.62 -5.98 2.23
CA GLY A 140 10.52 -4.96 1.70
C GLY A 140 11.95 -5.03 2.25
N GLN A 141 12.46 -6.25 2.54
CA GLN A 141 13.74 -6.48 3.23
C GLN A 141 14.69 -7.49 2.55
N LEU A 142 14.34 -8.07 1.40
CA LEU A 142 15.23 -8.97 0.63
C LEU A 142 16.12 -8.15 -0.32
N PHE A 143 17.11 -8.78 -0.94
CA PHE A 143 17.93 -8.18 -1.99
C PHE A 143 17.29 -8.33 -3.38
N LEU A 144 17.73 -7.49 -4.31
CA LEU A 144 17.23 -7.38 -5.68
C LEU A 144 17.27 -8.71 -6.45
N GLU A 145 18.37 -9.45 -6.29
CA GLU A 145 18.60 -10.77 -6.87
C GLU A 145 17.56 -11.80 -6.38
N GLU A 146 17.18 -11.69 -5.10
CA GLU A 146 16.24 -12.58 -4.42
C GLU A 146 14.81 -12.30 -4.90
N TYR A 147 14.43 -11.02 -5.01
CA TYR A 147 13.14 -10.62 -5.58
C TYR A 147 12.99 -10.99 -7.05
N TYR A 148 14.01 -10.74 -7.89
CA TYR A 148 13.92 -11.06 -9.30
C TYR A 148 13.82 -12.57 -9.52
N THR A 149 14.62 -13.37 -8.82
CA THR A 149 14.54 -14.83 -8.86
C THR A 149 13.17 -15.35 -8.43
N LEU A 150 12.62 -14.83 -7.32
CA LEU A 150 11.28 -15.17 -6.86
C LEU A 150 10.19 -14.76 -7.87
N GLY A 151 10.32 -13.59 -8.49
CA GLY A 151 9.42 -13.07 -9.53
C GLY A 151 9.34 -13.98 -10.75
N VAL A 152 10.47 -14.45 -11.26
CA VAL A 152 10.53 -15.41 -12.38
C VAL A 152 9.96 -16.77 -11.96
N ILE A 153 10.32 -17.29 -10.77
CA ILE A 153 9.77 -18.54 -10.24
C ILE A 153 8.24 -18.49 -10.18
N GLY A 154 7.66 -17.44 -9.59
CA GLY A 154 6.21 -17.32 -9.43
C GLY A 154 5.46 -17.11 -10.74
N LYS A 155 5.95 -16.21 -11.61
CA LYS A 155 5.21 -15.77 -12.81
C LYS A 155 5.49 -16.59 -14.07
N ALA A 156 6.70 -17.10 -14.23
CA ALA A 156 7.10 -17.88 -15.40
C ALA A 156 7.23 -19.39 -15.11
N GLY A 157 7.51 -19.79 -13.87
CA GLY A 157 7.63 -21.22 -13.50
C GLY A 157 6.35 -21.82 -12.89
N LEU A 158 5.72 -21.09 -11.97
CA LEU A 158 4.48 -21.54 -11.32
C LEU A 158 3.24 -21.08 -12.09
N GLY A 159 3.22 -19.84 -12.58
CA GLY A 159 2.07 -19.20 -13.23
C GLY A 159 1.05 -18.63 -12.23
N THR A 160 1.49 -18.27 -11.01
CA THR A 160 0.58 -17.76 -9.96
C THR A 160 0.48 -16.22 -9.98
N PRO A 161 -0.76 -15.65 -9.95
CA PRO A 161 -0.98 -14.21 -9.75
C PRO A 161 -0.91 -13.78 -8.28
N HIS A 162 -0.70 -14.70 -7.33
CA HIS A 162 -0.76 -14.47 -5.89
C HIS A 162 0.62 -14.22 -5.29
N MET A 163 1.23 -13.10 -5.70
CA MET A 163 2.48 -12.59 -5.15
C MET A 163 2.28 -11.16 -4.71
N ASP A 164 2.44 -10.88 -3.42
CA ASP A 164 2.52 -9.53 -2.87
C ASP A 164 3.33 -9.59 -1.56
N GLY A 165 3.56 -8.46 -0.89
CA GLY A 165 4.32 -8.42 0.35
C GLY A 165 3.83 -7.40 1.37
N ASN A 166 4.59 -7.28 2.46
CA ASN A 166 4.33 -6.25 3.47
C ASN A 166 4.56 -4.81 2.93
N THR A 167 5.12 -4.67 1.72
CA THR A 167 5.15 -3.44 0.92
C THR A 167 3.75 -2.92 0.62
N ARG A 168 2.76 -3.79 0.38
CA ARG A 168 1.33 -3.40 0.26
C ARG A 168 0.82 -2.63 1.47
N LEU A 169 1.34 -2.94 2.65
CA LEU A 169 0.95 -2.31 3.90
C LEU A 169 1.58 -0.93 4.10
N CYS A 170 2.58 -0.56 3.29
CA CYS A 170 3.50 0.54 3.58
C CYS A 170 3.75 1.50 2.41
N THR A 171 3.90 1.02 1.18
CA THR A 171 4.43 1.79 0.04
C THR A 171 3.64 1.61 -1.27
N ALA A 172 2.57 0.82 -1.26
CA ALA A 172 1.72 0.66 -2.45
C ALA A 172 1.00 1.95 -2.85
N THR A 173 0.61 2.81 -1.88
CA THR A 173 0.06 4.13 -2.20
C THR A 173 1.08 5.06 -2.86
N ALA A 174 2.36 4.93 -2.51
CA ALA A 174 3.45 5.64 -3.17
C ALA A 174 3.56 5.21 -4.65
N ALA A 175 3.52 3.90 -4.91
CA ALA A 175 3.51 3.32 -6.26
C ALA A 175 2.31 3.81 -7.07
N ALA A 176 1.11 3.67 -6.50
CA ALA A 176 -0.13 4.09 -7.14
C ALA A 176 -0.10 5.58 -7.49
N ALA A 177 0.21 6.48 -6.54
CA ALA A 177 0.21 7.91 -6.80
C ALA A 177 1.21 8.34 -7.89
N LEU A 178 2.36 7.66 -8.02
CA LEU A 178 3.31 7.89 -9.10
C LEU A 178 2.76 7.38 -10.45
N LYS A 179 2.24 6.15 -10.52
CA LYS A 179 1.59 5.61 -11.73
C LYS A 179 0.41 6.48 -12.20
N GLU A 180 -0.45 6.91 -11.28
CA GLU A 180 -1.63 7.74 -11.54
C GLU A 180 -1.30 9.16 -12.07
N THR A 181 -0.07 9.66 -11.84
CA THR A 181 0.35 11.03 -12.21
C THR A 181 1.39 11.05 -13.33
N PHE A 182 2.35 10.13 -13.31
CA PHE A 182 3.53 10.09 -14.18
C PHE A 182 3.59 8.83 -15.07
N GLY A 183 2.62 7.91 -14.94
CA GLY A 183 2.50 6.71 -15.76
C GLY A 183 3.36 5.52 -15.32
N SER A 184 4.30 5.72 -14.39
CA SER A 184 5.16 4.68 -13.82
C SER A 184 5.58 5.02 -12.38
N ASP A 185 5.95 4.02 -11.59
CA ASP A 185 6.73 4.18 -10.36
C ASP A 185 8.16 4.67 -10.65
N GLY A 186 8.83 5.15 -9.60
CA GLY A 186 10.11 5.83 -9.64
C GLY A 186 9.97 7.25 -9.14
N GLN A 187 10.81 7.65 -8.18
CA GLN A 187 10.68 8.99 -7.59
C GLN A 187 10.96 10.09 -8.62
N PRO A 188 10.14 11.16 -8.69
CA PRO A 188 10.42 12.32 -9.52
C PRO A 188 11.60 13.17 -9.01
N GLY A 189 11.78 13.25 -7.69
CA GLY A 189 12.84 14.00 -7.02
C GLY A 189 14.03 13.15 -6.56
N THR A 190 14.91 13.77 -5.77
CA THR A 190 16.11 13.18 -5.19
C THR A 190 16.43 13.82 -3.82
N TYR A 191 17.25 13.17 -2.99
CA TYR A 191 17.78 13.73 -1.74
C TYR A 191 18.60 15.00 -1.94
N PHE A 192 19.15 15.26 -3.13
CA PHE A 192 19.78 16.54 -3.47
C PHE A 192 18.80 17.72 -3.57
N ASP A 193 17.48 17.47 -3.69
CA ASP A 193 16.49 18.55 -3.62
C ASP A 193 16.47 19.21 -2.24
N ILE A 194 16.81 18.50 -1.16
CA ILE A 194 16.93 19.07 0.20
C ILE A 194 18.00 20.17 0.22
N ASP A 195 19.12 19.95 -0.48
CA ASP A 195 20.21 20.91 -0.54
C ASP A 195 19.76 22.17 -1.30
N ALA A 196 19.15 21.99 -2.47
CA ALA A 196 18.91 23.07 -3.42
C ALA A 196 17.60 23.88 -3.19
N THR A 197 16.64 23.36 -2.42
CA THR A 197 15.28 23.93 -2.30
C THR A 197 15.18 25.20 -1.42
N ASP A 198 14.07 25.93 -1.54
CA ASP A 198 13.70 27.08 -0.71
C ASP A 198 12.41 26.87 0.11
N CYS A 199 11.64 25.81 -0.17
CA CYS A 199 10.48 25.42 0.62
C CYS A 199 10.33 23.89 0.65
N ILE A 200 10.12 23.33 1.84
CA ILE A 200 9.87 21.91 2.09
C ILE A 200 8.44 21.75 2.61
N LEU A 201 7.64 20.91 1.95
CA LEU A 201 6.33 20.46 2.40
C LEU A 201 6.43 19.00 2.86
N MET A 202 6.07 18.72 4.11
CA MET A 202 6.02 17.35 4.66
C MET A 202 4.59 16.98 5.06
N THR A 203 3.97 16.07 4.31
CA THR A 203 2.57 15.66 4.53
C THR A 203 2.50 14.24 5.09
N GLY A 204 2.02 14.08 6.31
CA GLY A 204 1.94 12.78 7.00
C GLY A 204 3.29 12.08 7.19
N HIS A 205 4.36 12.86 7.35
CA HIS A 205 5.75 12.39 7.31
C HIS A 205 6.56 12.89 8.53
N ASN A 206 6.59 12.10 9.59
CA ASN A 206 7.45 12.35 10.76
C ASN A 206 8.90 11.89 10.49
N MET A 207 9.58 12.56 9.56
CA MET A 207 10.94 12.24 9.08
C MET A 207 11.95 12.09 10.24
N SER A 208 11.77 12.87 11.32
CA SER A 208 12.65 12.84 12.51
C SER A 208 12.78 11.45 13.17
N ALA A 209 11.76 10.59 13.02
CA ALA A 209 11.72 9.24 13.60
C ALA A 209 11.83 8.12 12.56
N THR A 210 11.37 8.34 11.32
CA THR A 210 11.44 7.34 10.24
C THR A 210 12.82 7.33 9.59
N ASP A 211 13.35 8.51 9.24
CA ASP A 211 14.48 8.71 8.34
C ASP A 211 15.51 9.68 8.97
N THR A 212 15.93 9.36 10.20
CA THR A 212 16.83 10.15 11.07
C THR A 212 18.04 10.81 10.38
N VAL A 213 18.65 10.15 9.39
CA VAL A 213 19.79 10.69 8.62
C VAL A 213 19.34 11.74 7.59
N LEU A 214 18.22 11.52 6.92
CA LEU A 214 17.60 12.51 6.03
C LEU A 214 17.14 13.75 6.81
N TRP A 215 16.54 13.54 7.98
CA TRP A 215 16.19 14.62 8.90
C TRP A 215 17.41 15.40 9.37
N THR A 216 18.55 14.74 9.56
CA THR A 216 19.82 15.41 9.86
C THR A 216 20.26 16.36 8.72
N ARG A 217 20.07 15.96 7.46
CA ARG A 217 20.32 16.80 6.27
C ARG A 217 19.38 18.02 6.23
N VAL A 218 18.09 17.81 6.48
CA VAL A 218 17.09 18.91 6.59
C VAL A 218 17.43 19.90 7.71
N LEU A 219 17.77 19.41 8.91
CA LEU A 219 18.20 20.25 10.03
C LEU A 219 19.47 21.05 9.72
N ASP A 220 20.48 20.40 9.14
CA ASP A 220 21.73 21.07 8.75
C ASP A 220 21.49 22.16 7.70
N ARG A 221 20.60 21.90 6.74
CA ARG A 221 20.19 22.88 5.73
C ARG A 221 19.40 24.05 6.34
N ARG A 222 18.51 23.79 7.30
CA ARG A 222 17.74 24.80 8.05
C ARG A 222 18.54 25.58 9.10
N ARG A 223 19.75 25.14 9.45
CA ARG A 223 20.70 25.91 10.27
C ARG A 223 21.79 26.61 9.44
N GLY A 224 21.87 26.33 8.14
CA GLY A 224 22.77 26.98 7.20
C GLY A 224 22.23 28.31 6.65
N PRO A 225 23.03 29.01 5.82
CA PRO A 225 22.59 30.24 5.15
C PRO A 225 21.46 29.97 4.16
N GLN A 226 20.57 30.96 3.98
CA GLN A 226 19.36 30.86 3.15
C GLN A 226 18.53 29.60 3.47
N PRO A 227 18.08 29.41 4.73
CA PRO A 227 17.39 28.18 5.14
C PRO A 227 16.03 28.05 4.43
N PRO A 228 15.64 26.84 3.97
CA PRO A 228 14.35 26.63 3.33
C PRO A 228 13.21 26.72 4.35
N LYS A 229 12.08 27.29 3.94
CA LYS A 229 10.82 27.24 4.70
C LYS A 229 10.42 25.77 4.94
N LEU A 230 9.86 25.44 6.09
CA LEU A 230 9.34 24.11 6.40
C LEU A 230 7.87 24.20 6.82
N ILE A 231 7.02 23.47 6.09
CA ILE A 231 5.59 23.32 6.36
C ILE A 231 5.32 21.84 6.65
N VAL A 232 4.69 21.54 7.78
CA VAL A 232 4.36 20.17 8.18
C VAL A 232 2.85 20.02 8.32
N ILE A 233 2.29 18.98 7.71
CA ILE A 233 0.90 18.57 7.84
C ILE A 233 0.88 17.21 8.56
N ASP A 234 0.58 17.22 9.87
CA ASP A 234 0.58 16.05 10.75
C ASP A 234 -0.41 16.34 11.91
N PRO A 235 -1.37 15.47 12.25
CA PRO A 235 -2.25 15.68 13.42
C PRO A 235 -1.47 15.89 14.73
N ARG A 236 -0.27 15.30 14.86
CA ARG A 236 0.49 15.27 16.12
C ARG A 236 1.62 16.29 16.15
N ALA A 237 1.93 16.80 17.34
CA ALA A 237 3.02 17.75 17.60
C ALA A 237 4.40 17.06 17.62
N THR A 238 4.73 16.31 16.57
CA THR A 238 5.97 15.53 16.43
C THR A 238 7.21 16.41 16.41
N MET A 239 8.40 15.84 16.63
CA MET A 239 9.66 16.61 16.54
C MET A 239 9.88 17.20 15.13
N THR A 240 9.29 16.59 14.10
CA THR A 240 9.26 17.15 12.73
C THR A 240 8.37 18.40 12.68
N ALA A 241 7.17 18.34 13.27
CA ALA A 241 6.23 19.46 13.33
C ALA A 241 6.75 20.64 14.18
N ARG A 242 7.41 20.36 15.31
CA ARG A 242 8.01 21.38 16.21
C ARG A 242 9.16 22.17 15.59
N GLU A 243 9.76 21.69 14.50
CA GLU A 243 10.81 22.37 13.73
C GLU A 243 10.24 23.21 12.57
N ALA A 244 8.94 23.11 12.28
CA ALA A 244 8.30 23.78 11.15
C ALA A 244 8.09 25.29 11.39
N ASP A 245 8.17 26.07 10.31
CA ASP A 245 7.77 27.49 10.34
C ASP A 245 6.24 27.65 10.31
N LEU A 246 5.55 26.56 9.92
CA LEU A 246 4.09 26.40 10.00
C LEU A 246 3.72 24.93 10.14
N HIS A 247 2.97 24.59 11.19
CA HIS A 247 2.39 23.28 11.43
C HIS A 247 0.88 23.33 11.21
N LEU A 248 0.36 22.53 10.27
CA LEU A 248 -1.07 22.29 10.12
C LEU A 248 -1.40 20.96 10.81
N ALA A 249 -2.30 20.99 11.79
CA ALA A 249 -2.77 19.83 12.53
C ALA A 249 -4.22 19.47 12.13
N PRO A 250 -4.43 18.73 11.02
CA PRO A 250 -5.76 18.27 10.62
C PRO A 250 -6.22 17.09 11.46
N ARG A 251 -7.54 17.02 11.71
CA ARG A 251 -8.22 15.82 12.20
C ARG A 251 -7.88 14.60 11.35
N LEU A 252 -7.76 13.44 11.99
CA LEU A 252 -7.47 12.18 11.34
C LEU A 252 -8.43 11.88 10.17
N GLY A 253 -7.84 11.39 9.07
CA GLY A 253 -8.56 11.07 7.84
C GLY A 253 -8.95 12.25 6.94
N THR A 254 -8.68 13.51 7.30
CA THR A 254 -9.13 14.69 6.52
C THR A 254 -8.13 15.23 5.48
N ASN A 255 -7.04 14.50 5.21
CA ASN A 255 -5.95 14.87 4.30
C ASN A 255 -6.39 15.48 2.95
N VAL A 256 -7.36 14.85 2.27
CA VAL A 256 -7.85 15.30 0.95
C VAL A 256 -8.44 16.71 1.01
N ALA A 257 -9.17 17.06 2.08
CA ALA A 257 -9.76 18.39 2.21
C ALA A 257 -8.69 19.48 2.37
N VAL A 258 -7.64 19.22 3.15
CA VAL A 258 -6.52 20.16 3.32
C VAL A 258 -5.75 20.36 2.00
N LEU A 259 -5.43 19.27 1.30
CA LEU A 259 -4.64 19.33 0.07
C LEU A 259 -5.44 19.94 -1.09
N ASN A 260 -6.74 19.64 -1.22
CA ASN A 260 -7.64 20.34 -2.13
C ASN A 260 -7.73 21.84 -1.77
N GLY A 261 -7.75 22.18 -0.47
CA GLY A 261 -7.73 23.58 0.00
C GLY A 261 -6.46 24.36 -0.35
N LEU A 262 -5.30 23.71 -0.28
CA LEU A 262 -4.04 24.31 -0.76
C LEU A 262 -4.09 24.52 -2.27
N LEU A 263 -4.51 23.51 -3.05
CA LEU A 263 -4.66 23.62 -4.50
C LEU A 263 -5.66 24.69 -4.93
N HIS A 264 -6.79 24.80 -4.23
CA HIS A 264 -7.78 25.87 -4.38
C HIS A 264 -7.12 27.23 -4.25
N LEU A 265 -6.41 27.47 -3.13
CA LEU A 265 -5.77 28.74 -2.84
C LEU A 265 -4.64 29.08 -3.81
N LEU A 266 -3.83 28.09 -4.22
CA LEU A 266 -2.75 28.29 -5.20
C LEU A 266 -3.30 28.72 -6.57
N ILE A 267 -4.38 28.09 -7.03
CA ILE A 267 -5.04 28.47 -8.29
C ILE A 267 -5.78 29.80 -8.17
N ALA A 268 -6.56 30.00 -7.10
CA ALA A 268 -7.38 31.21 -6.91
C ALA A 268 -6.56 32.48 -6.66
N ARG A 269 -5.35 32.36 -6.10
CA ARG A 269 -4.39 33.47 -5.90
C ARG A 269 -3.44 33.69 -7.08
N GLY A 270 -3.56 32.91 -8.16
CA GLY A 270 -2.75 33.10 -9.37
C GLY A 270 -1.31 32.61 -9.28
N TYR A 271 -0.99 31.67 -8.38
CA TYR A 271 0.34 31.04 -8.33
C TYR A 271 0.52 29.91 -9.35
N ALA A 272 -0.55 29.50 -10.05
CA ALA A 272 -0.53 28.41 -11.00
C ALA A 272 0.26 28.77 -12.28
N ASP A 273 1.20 27.91 -12.66
CA ASP A 273 2.00 28.05 -13.89
C ASP A 273 1.19 27.56 -15.09
N THR A 274 0.41 28.45 -15.68
CA THR A 274 -0.46 28.14 -16.83
C THR A 274 0.33 27.65 -18.05
N GLU A 275 1.53 28.19 -18.32
CA GLU A 275 2.34 27.79 -19.48
C GLU A 275 2.89 26.36 -19.31
N PHE A 276 3.33 26.00 -18.11
CA PHE A 276 3.67 24.62 -17.76
C PHE A 276 2.44 23.71 -17.85
N LEU A 277 1.31 24.11 -17.28
CA LEU A 277 0.09 23.32 -17.21
C LEU A 277 -0.46 22.97 -18.60
N GLU A 278 -0.52 23.94 -19.52
CA GLU A 278 -1.01 23.74 -20.89
C GLU A 278 -0.11 22.81 -21.73
N ARG A 279 1.21 22.86 -21.53
CA ARG A 279 2.18 22.07 -22.32
C ARG A 279 2.49 20.71 -21.73
N HIS A 280 2.67 20.62 -20.42
CA HIS A 280 3.25 19.45 -19.73
C HIS A 280 2.25 18.68 -18.88
N THR A 281 0.96 19.08 -18.85
CA THR A 281 -0.08 18.33 -18.11
C THR A 281 -1.35 18.09 -18.92
N ILE A 282 -2.20 17.21 -18.41
CA ILE A 282 -3.63 17.06 -18.75
C ILE A 282 -4.47 17.04 -17.48
N GLY A 283 -5.80 17.25 -17.60
CA GLY A 283 -6.75 17.13 -16.49
C GLY A 283 -6.95 18.40 -15.64
N PHE A 284 -6.15 19.45 -15.85
CA PHE A 284 -6.21 20.69 -15.04
C PHE A 284 -7.62 21.30 -14.91
N ALA A 285 -8.44 21.28 -15.97
CA ALA A 285 -9.80 21.81 -15.93
C ALA A 285 -10.69 21.10 -14.89
N ARG A 286 -10.62 19.76 -14.81
CA ARG A 286 -11.36 18.98 -13.81
C ARG A 286 -10.76 19.15 -12.42
N LEU A 287 -9.44 19.25 -12.29
CA LEU A 287 -8.80 19.59 -11.01
C LEU A 287 -9.30 20.94 -10.47
N LYS A 288 -9.24 21.99 -11.29
CA LYS A 288 -9.70 23.34 -10.95
C LYS A 288 -11.18 23.37 -10.56
N GLN A 289 -12.04 22.60 -11.24
CA GLN A 289 -13.45 22.45 -10.88
C GLN A 289 -13.62 21.80 -9.50
N VAL A 290 -12.99 20.66 -9.25
CA VAL A 290 -13.14 19.91 -7.98
C VAL A 290 -12.59 20.70 -6.80
N VAL A 291 -11.44 21.36 -6.93
CA VAL A 291 -10.87 22.13 -5.80
C VAL A 291 -11.61 23.44 -5.55
N ALA A 292 -12.44 23.95 -6.48
CA ALA A 292 -13.28 25.13 -6.24
C ALA A 292 -14.22 24.98 -5.02
N GLU A 293 -14.63 23.74 -4.71
CA GLU A 293 -15.48 23.39 -3.57
C GLU A 293 -14.76 23.41 -2.20
N TYR A 294 -13.45 23.70 -2.17
CA TYR A 294 -12.61 23.68 -0.96
C TYR A 294 -12.06 25.06 -0.57
N PRO A 295 -12.90 26.10 -0.41
CA PRO A 295 -12.46 27.37 0.18
C PRO A 295 -12.06 27.16 1.67
N PRO A 296 -11.24 28.06 2.25
CA PRO A 296 -10.65 27.88 3.57
C PRO A 296 -11.66 27.57 4.69
N GLU A 297 -12.86 28.14 4.61
CA GLU A 297 -13.92 27.96 5.60
C GLU A 297 -14.55 26.56 5.52
N ALA A 298 -14.62 25.96 4.34
CA ALA A 298 -15.06 24.58 4.16
C ALA A 298 -14.01 23.59 4.69
N VAL A 299 -12.74 23.85 4.35
CA VAL A 299 -11.60 23.05 4.81
C VAL A 299 -11.47 23.10 6.33
N ALA A 300 -11.67 24.27 6.95
CA ALA A 300 -11.65 24.43 8.41
C ALA A 300 -12.78 23.65 9.09
N ARG A 301 -14.02 23.66 8.56
CA ARG A 301 -15.12 22.86 9.11
C ARG A 301 -14.82 21.37 9.09
N ILE A 302 -14.27 20.86 7.98
CA ILE A 302 -13.94 19.44 7.80
C ILE A 302 -12.74 19.04 8.67
N SER A 303 -11.60 19.69 8.46
CA SER A 303 -10.29 19.26 8.98
C SER A 303 -9.92 19.83 10.35
N GLY A 304 -10.59 20.88 10.81
CA GLY A 304 -10.17 21.64 12.01
C GLY A 304 -8.97 22.57 11.80
N VAL A 305 -8.28 22.50 10.65
CA VAL A 305 -7.15 23.41 10.33
C VAL A 305 -7.67 24.85 10.22
N PRO A 306 -7.08 25.84 10.93
CA PRO A 306 -7.52 27.22 10.82
C PRO A 306 -7.39 27.76 9.40
N ALA A 307 -8.43 28.45 8.92
CA ALA A 307 -8.46 29.05 7.59
C ALA A 307 -7.27 30.02 7.34
N ALA A 308 -6.85 30.75 8.38
CA ALA A 308 -5.69 31.64 8.33
C ALA A 308 -4.37 30.88 8.08
N ASP A 309 -4.16 29.74 8.74
CA ASP A 309 -2.95 28.94 8.58
C ASP A 309 -2.93 28.19 7.24
N LEU A 310 -4.09 27.72 6.75
CA LEU A 310 -4.22 27.19 5.40
C LEU A 310 -3.86 28.25 4.34
N MET A 311 -4.33 29.49 4.52
CA MET A 311 -3.99 30.63 3.66
C MET A 311 -2.50 31.00 3.72
N ARG A 312 -1.90 30.95 4.92
CA ARG A 312 -0.47 31.19 5.12
C ARG A 312 0.40 30.09 4.50
N ALA A 313 -0.02 28.82 4.60
CA ALA A 313 0.65 27.69 3.93
C ALA A 313 0.61 27.85 2.41
N ALA A 314 -0.55 28.19 1.83
CA ALA A 314 -0.68 28.42 0.40
C ALA A 314 0.16 29.63 -0.09
N GLU A 315 0.32 30.68 0.73
CA GLU A 315 1.23 31.79 0.43
C GLU A 315 2.70 31.39 0.52
N MET A 316 3.10 30.65 1.57
CA MET A 316 4.47 30.16 1.74
C MET A 316 4.90 29.22 0.61
N ILE A 317 3.98 28.33 0.17
CA ILE A 317 4.16 27.46 -0.99
C ILE A 317 4.13 28.28 -2.29
N GLY A 318 3.13 29.12 -2.50
CA GLY A 318 2.97 29.90 -3.73
C GLY A 318 4.18 30.79 -4.02
N SER A 319 4.69 31.50 -3.01
CA SER A 319 5.84 32.41 -3.09
C SER A 319 7.22 31.75 -3.21
N SER A 320 7.32 30.42 -3.13
CA SER A 320 8.58 29.68 -3.28
C SER A 320 9.04 29.62 -4.75
N GLY A 321 10.35 29.56 -5.01
CA GLY A 321 10.90 29.32 -6.35
C GLY A 321 11.17 27.83 -6.62
N LYS A 322 11.47 27.09 -5.55
CA LYS A 322 11.82 25.67 -5.53
C LYS A 322 11.10 24.97 -4.38
N LEU A 323 10.30 23.96 -4.72
CA LEU A 323 9.48 23.21 -3.76
C LEU A 323 9.89 21.73 -3.71
N LEU A 324 10.33 21.26 -2.55
CA LEU A 324 10.44 19.84 -2.25
C LEU A 324 9.18 19.39 -1.47
N SER A 325 8.37 18.52 -2.06
CA SER A 325 7.26 17.86 -1.38
C SER A 325 7.62 16.43 -0.99
N THR A 326 7.29 16.04 0.24
CA THR A 326 7.48 14.67 0.75
C THR A 326 6.23 14.18 1.46
N CYS A 327 5.91 12.90 1.36
CA CYS A 327 4.85 12.27 2.15
C CYS A 327 5.14 10.81 2.49
N LEU A 328 4.51 10.30 3.55
CA LEU A 328 4.74 8.95 4.08
C LEU A 328 3.44 8.41 4.74
N GLN A 329 3.52 7.61 5.81
CA GLN A 329 2.43 6.76 6.30
C GLN A 329 1.19 7.52 6.81
N GLY A 330 1.31 8.79 7.21
CA GLY A 330 0.15 9.63 7.56
C GLY A 330 -0.75 9.97 6.37
N VAL A 331 -0.25 9.78 5.14
CA VAL A 331 -1.04 9.75 3.91
C VAL A 331 -1.38 8.30 3.55
N TYR A 332 -0.38 7.43 3.42
CA TYR A 332 -0.54 6.11 2.77
C TYR A 332 -1.38 5.09 3.54
N GLN A 333 -1.44 5.19 4.86
CA GLN A 333 -2.24 4.30 5.71
C GLN A 333 -3.50 5.00 6.24
N SER A 334 -3.92 6.10 5.60
CA SER A 334 -5.01 6.98 6.02
C SER A 334 -6.21 6.87 5.08
N ASN A 335 -7.26 7.66 5.35
CA ASN A 335 -8.44 7.75 4.51
C ASN A 335 -8.10 8.37 3.14
N GLN A 336 -8.70 7.82 2.07
CA GLN A 336 -8.46 8.22 0.66
C GLN A 336 -6.97 8.37 0.30
N ALA A 337 -6.15 7.41 0.72
CA ALA A 337 -4.69 7.47 0.70
C ALA A 337 -4.11 7.84 -0.68
N THR A 338 -4.55 7.17 -1.75
CA THR A 338 -4.03 7.44 -3.11
C THR A 338 -4.47 8.80 -3.63
N ALA A 339 -5.72 9.20 -3.35
CA ALA A 339 -6.21 10.51 -3.77
C ALA A 339 -5.43 11.66 -3.10
N ALA A 340 -5.14 11.55 -1.81
CA ALA A 340 -4.31 12.49 -1.06
C ALA A 340 -2.86 12.50 -1.56
N ALA A 341 -2.26 11.33 -1.80
CA ALA A 341 -0.90 11.23 -2.33
C ALA A 341 -0.76 11.86 -3.73
N VAL A 342 -1.78 11.71 -4.61
CA VAL A 342 -1.84 12.42 -5.90
C VAL A 342 -1.98 13.94 -5.72
N GLN A 343 -2.72 14.44 -4.72
CA GLN A 343 -2.80 15.88 -4.49
C GLN A 343 -1.44 16.49 -4.07
N VAL A 344 -0.56 15.72 -3.40
CA VAL A 344 0.82 16.16 -3.13
C VAL A 344 1.60 16.34 -4.45
N ASN A 345 1.42 15.44 -5.43
CA ASN A 345 2.03 15.61 -6.75
C ASN A 345 1.44 16.83 -7.50
N ASN A 346 0.12 17.00 -7.45
CA ASN A 346 -0.58 18.12 -8.08
C ASN A 346 -0.08 19.48 -7.56
N ILE A 347 0.29 19.61 -6.28
CA ILE A 347 0.82 20.87 -5.73
C ILE A 347 2.13 21.28 -6.44
N ASN A 348 3.06 20.34 -6.67
CA ASN A 348 4.28 20.62 -7.43
C ASN A 348 3.99 20.93 -8.91
N LEU A 349 3.08 20.17 -9.54
CA LEU A 349 2.76 20.30 -10.97
C LEU A 349 1.98 21.60 -11.30
N VAL A 350 1.04 22.01 -10.44
CA VAL A 350 0.32 23.29 -10.59
C VAL A 350 1.28 24.49 -10.55
N LEU A 351 2.47 24.33 -9.96
CA LEU A 351 3.47 25.39 -9.80
C LEU A 351 4.66 25.26 -10.76
N GLY A 352 4.67 24.30 -11.68
CA GLY A 352 5.79 24.03 -12.59
C GLY A 352 7.08 23.56 -11.89
N ARG A 353 6.99 23.06 -10.64
CA ARG A 353 8.15 22.71 -9.80
C ARG A 353 8.42 21.22 -9.82
N ILE A 354 8.97 20.76 -10.94
CA ILE A 354 9.44 19.37 -11.14
C ILE A 354 10.70 19.36 -12.04
N GLY A 355 11.46 18.27 -12.02
CA GLY A 355 12.53 18.00 -13.00
C GLY A 355 13.82 18.83 -12.87
N ARG A 356 13.95 19.68 -11.84
CA ARG A 356 15.12 20.57 -11.65
C ARG A 356 15.55 20.66 -10.17
N PRO A 357 16.82 20.97 -9.85
CA PRO A 357 17.31 20.96 -8.47
C PRO A 357 16.52 21.83 -7.48
N GLY A 358 16.07 21.19 -6.40
CA GLY A 358 15.24 21.77 -5.34
C GLY A 358 13.73 21.69 -5.62
N CYS A 359 13.33 21.13 -6.77
CA CYS A 359 11.94 21.00 -7.21
C CYS A 359 11.57 19.51 -7.29
N GLY A 360 11.58 18.86 -6.12
CA GLY A 360 11.42 17.42 -5.98
C GLY A 360 10.06 16.98 -5.45
N ILE A 361 9.70 15.75 -5.78
CA ILE A 361 8.63 15.00 -5.13
C ILE A 361 9.25 13.69 -4.61
N LEU A 362 9.09 13.41 -3.32
CA LEU A 362 9.50 12.16 -2.69
C LEU A 362 8.28 11.48 -2.06
N GLN A 363 7.71 10.53 -2.79
CA GLN A 363 6.67 9.62 -2.33
C GLN A 363 7.35 8.49 -1.52
N MET A 364 7.56 8.70 -0.22
CA MET A 364 8.62 8.03 0.52
C MET A 364 8.40 6.52 0.72
N ASN A 365 9.44 5.71 0.47
CA ASN A 365 9.46 4.34 0.96
C ASN A 365 9.53 4.30 2.51
N GLY A 366 9.15 3.18 3.13
CA GLY A 366 9.25 2.97 4.59
C GLY A 366 10.06 1.75 5.03
N GLN A 367 10.66 1.04 4.07
CA GLN A 367 11.47 -0.16 4.23
C GLN A 367 12.71 -0.05 3.32
N PRO A 368 13.83 -0.72 3.66
CA PRO A 368 15.13 -0.48 3.02
C PRO A 368 15.17 -0.85 1.53
N THR A 369 14.49 -1.93 1.12
CA THR A 369 14.58 -2.49 -0.23
C THR A 369 13.22 -2.57 -0.92
N SER A 370 12.22 -1.83 -0.40
CA SER A 370 10.87 -1.78 -0.99
C SER A 370 10.82 -1.07 -2.35
N GLN A 371 11.92 -0.49 -2.82
CA GLN A 371 12.04 -0.13 -4.23
C GLN A 371 12.23 -1.38 -5.09
N ASN A 372 13.12 -2.29 -4.71
CA ASN A 372 13.40 -3.53 -5.44
C ASN A 372 12.21 -4.48 -5.47
N THR A 373 11.40 -4.53 -4.39
CA THR A 373 10.17 -5.32 -4.38
C THR A 373 9.21 -4.89 -5.50
N ARG A 374 9.15 -3.58 -5.81
CA ARG A 374 8.29 -2.99 -6.85
C ARG A 374 8.93 -3.10 -8.23
N GLU A 375 10.21 -2.76 -8.35
CA GLU A 375 11.00 -2.93 -9.57
C GLU A 375 10.93 -4.37 -10.11
N ALA A 376 11.22 -5.37 -9.27
CA ALA A 376 11.22 -6.78 -9.63
C ALA A 376 9.83 -7.44 -9.56
N GLY A 377 8.78 -6.69 -9.23
CA GLY A 377 7.41 -7.17 -9.25
C GLY A 377 7.03 -8.19 -8.16
N ALA A 378 7.78 -8.25 -7.06
CA ALA A 378 7.51 -9.12 -5.91
C ALA A 378 6.43 -8.58 -4.96
N ASP A 379 5.85 -7.41 -5.28
CA ASP A 379 4.60 -6.86 -4.75
C ASP A 379 3.37 -7.14 -5.66
N GLY A 380 3.59 -7.84 -6.78
CA GLY A 380 2.55 -8.29 -7.71
C GLY A 380 2.66 -7.69 -9.11
N ASP A 381 3.10 -6.43 -9.23
CA ASP A 381 3.28 -5.73 -10.51
C ASP A 381 4.32 -6.41 -11.42
N LEU A 382 4.37 -6.09 -12.71
CA LEU A 382 5.17 -6.85 -13.67
C LEU A 382 6.61 -6.27 -13.80
N PRO A 383 7.69 -7.10 -13.87
CA PRO A 383 9.05 -6.63 -13.62
C PRO A 383 9.58 -5.57 -14.59
N ALA A 384 10.37 -4.65 -14.04
CA ALA A 384 10.83 -3.40 -14.64
C ALA A 384 9.69 -2.50 -15.15
N PHE A 385 8.73 -2.26 -14.25
CA PHE A 385 7.58 -1.37 -14.43
C PHE A 385 6.79 -1.65 -15.71
N ARG A 386 6.37 -2.91 -15.88
CA ARG A 386 5.57 -3.34 -17.03
C ARG A 386 4.09 -3.40 -16.66
N ASN A 387 3.25 -2.78 -17.48
CA ASN A 387 1.79 -2.91 -17.36
C ASN A 387 1.36 -4.33 -17.74
N TRP A 388 0.58 -4.98 -16.87
CA TRP A 388 0.03 -6.31 -17.09
C TRP A 388 -1.15 -6.33 -18.09
N ASP A 389 -1.82 -5.20 -18.30
CA ASP A 389 -2.91 -5.04 -19.29
C ASP A 389 -2.36 -4.60 -20.67
N ASN A 390 -1.03 -4.64 -20.88
CA ASN A 390 -0.36 -4.36 -22.16
C ASN A 390 0.29 -5.64 -22.71
N ILE A 391 -0.24 -6.14 -23.84
CA ILE A 391 0.19 -7.43 -24.41
C ILE A 391 1.64 -7.45 -24.93
N GLU A 392 2.20 -6.31 -25.37
CA GLU A 392 3.60 -6.27 -25.81
C GLU A 392 4.59 -6.34 -24.64
N HIS A 393 4.26 -5.74 -23.49
CA HIS A 393 5.03 -5.93 -22.26
C HIS A 393 5.08 -7.40 -21.81
N ILE A 394 4.01 -8.17 -22.06
CA ILE A 394 3.98 -9.60 -21.74
C ILE A 394 4.73 -10.43 -22.77
N GLN A 395 4.64 -10.07 -24.05
CA GLN A 395 5.50 -10.67 -25.06
C GLN A 395 7.00 -10.35 -24.80
N GLU A 396 7.37 -9.15 -24.33
CA GLU A 396 8.74 -8.84 -23.91
C GLU A 396 9.24 -9.81 -22.83
N LEU A 397 8.46 -10.02 -21.77
CA LEU A 397 8.83 -10.93 -20.68
C LEU A 397 8.83 -12.39 -21.12
N ALA A 398 7.89 -12.81 -21.97
CA ALA A 398 7.86 -14.15 -22.54
C ALA A 398 9.07 -14.43 -23.46
N ARG A 399 9.48 -13.42 -24.27
CA ARG A 399 10.71 -13.44 -25.07
C ARG A 399 11.96 -13.50 -24.20
N LEU A 400 12.01 -12.74 -23.10
CA LEU A 400 13.14 -12.67 -22.17
C LEU A 400 13.34 -13.96 -21.34
N TRP A 401 12.25 -14.54 -20.82
CA TRP A 401 12.26 -15.74 -19.98
C TRP A 401 12.10 -17.05 -20.77
N ASN A 402 12.00 -16.94 -22.10
CA ASN A 402 11.82 -18.05 -23.03
C ASN A 402 10.59 -18.95 -22.72
N VAL A 403 9.48 -18.34 -22.30
CA VAL A 403 8.21 -19.03 -21.97
C VAL A 403 7.10 -18.68 -22.97
N ASP A 404 5.97 -19.39 -22.87
CA ASP A 404 4.73 -18.99 -23.53
C ASP A 404 4.09 -17.79 -22.81
N PRO A 405 3.62 -16.74 -23.52
CA PRO A 405 2.93 -15.59 -22.92
C PRO A 405 1.74 -15.96 -22.01
N ALA A 406 1.05 -17.08 -22.27
CA ALA A 406 -0.09 -17.54 -21.49
C ALA A 406 0.29 -18.11 -20.10
N ILE A 407 1.58 -18.39 -19.85
CA ILE A 407 2.06 -18.79 -18.51
C ILE A 407 2.16 -17.57 -17.58
N ILE A 408 2.50 -16.40 -18.13
CA ILE A 408 2.62 -15.16 -17.35
C ILE A 408 1.23 -14.69 -16.94
N PRO A 409 0.94 -14.50 -15.64
CA PRO A 409 -0.40 -14.11 -15.17
C PRO A 409 -0.74 -12.68 -15.58
N HIS A 410 -1.59 -12.55 -16.60
CA HIS A 410 -1.99 -11.27 -17.19
C HIS A 410 -3.48 -11.15 -17.58
N TRP A 411 -4.29 -12.17 -17.30
CA TRP A 411 -5.74 -12.15 -17.54
C TRP A 411 -6.53 -11.38 -16.47
N THR A 412 -5.86 -10.89 -15.42
CA THR A 412 -6.46 -10.24 -14.25
C THR A 412 -5.41 -9.38 -13.52
N PRO A 413 -5.80 -8.33 -12.77
CA PRO A 413 -4.86 -7.54 -11.97
C PRO A 413 -4.11 -8.40 -10.92
N PRO A 414 -2.85 -8.04 -10.57
CA PRO A 414 -2.11 -8.71 -9.50
C PRO A 414 -2.89 -8.81 -8.18
N THR A 415 -2.78 -9.94 -7.48
CA THR A 415 -3.55 -10.18 -6.25
C THR A 415 -2.86 -9.51 -5.06
N HIS A 416 -3.46 -8.44 -4.53
CA HIS A 416 -2.94 -7.77 -3.34
C HIS A 416 -3.05 -8.63 -2.06
N SER A 417 -2.17 -8.39 -1.10
CA SER A 417 -1.96 -9.26 0.06
C SER A 417 -3.20 -9.51 0.91
N LEU A 418 -4.06 -8.51 1.15
CA LEU A 418 -5.31 -8.74 1.90
C LEU A 418 -6.29 -9.66 1.15
N GLN A 419 -6.24 -9.71 -0.19
CA GLN A 419 -6.97 -10.68 -1.00
C GLN A 419 -6.28 -12.04 -1.02
N ILE A 420 -4.93 -12.11 -0.96
CA ILE A 420 -4.20 -13.39 -0.74
C ILE A 420 -4.63 -14.01 0.59
N PHE A 421 -4.65 -13.24 1.69
CA PHE A 421 -5.11 -13.72 2.99
C PHE A 421 -6.60 -14.09 3.00
N ARG A 422 -7.46 -13.35 2.27
CA ARG A 422 -8.87 -13.74 2.08
C ARG A 422 -9.03 -15.03 1.28
N TYR A 423 -8.21 -15.25 0.24
CA TYR A 423 -8.20 -16.52 -0.51
C TYR A 423 -7.66 -17.69 0.32
N CYS A 424 -6.72 -17.44 1.25
CA CYS A 424 -6.35 -18.44 2.27
C CYS A 424 -7.53 -18.72 3.21
N GLU A 425 -8.24 -17.68 3.67
CA GLU A 425 -9.40 -17.79 4.57
C GLU A 425 -10.55 -18.59 3.97
N THR A 426 -10.87 -18.36 2.69
CA THR A 426 -11.88 -19.10 1.92
C THR A 426 -11.31 -20.36 1.26
N GLY A 427 -10.11 -20.80 1.67
CA GLY A 427 -9.45 -22.02 1.19
C GLY A 427 -8.98 -22.04 -0.28
N SER A 428 -9.30 -21.06 -1.12
CA SER A 428 -8.85 -21.09 -2.53
C SER A 428 -7.33 -20.95 -2.70
N ILE A 429 -6.60 -20.52 -1.67
CA ILE A 429 -5.15 -20.77 -1.55
C ILE A 429 -4.93 -21.86 -0.50
N ARG A 430 -4.16 -22.90 -0.86
CA ARG A 430 -3.86 -24.09 -0.02
C ARG A 430 -2.38 -24.16 0.38
N PHE A 431 -1.53 -23.35 -0.22
CA PHE A 431 -0.09 -23.25 0.05
C PHE A 431 0.26 -21.75 0.19
N LEU A 432 0.83 -21.34 1.32
CA LEU A 432 1.25 -19.96 1.57
C LEU A 432 2.70 -19.92 2.05
N TRP A 433 3.59 -19.29 1.28
CA TRP A 433 4.98 -19.09 1.65
C TRP A 433 5.24 -17.63 2.02
N ILE A 434 5.65 -17.40 3.26
CA ILE A 434 5.90 -16.09 3.89
C ILE A 434 7.42 -15.87 4.00
N GLN A 435 7.95 -14.74 3.52
CA GLN A 435 9.40 -14.46 3.55
C GLN A 435 9.76 -13.15 4.27
N ALA A 436 10.59 -13.24 5.32
CA ALA A 436 11.17 -12.15 6.09
C ALA A 436 10.15 -11.10 6.61
N THR A 437 8.94 -11.54 6.95
CA THR A 437 7.85 -10.68 7.43
C THR A 437 7.00 -11.42 8.47
N ASN A 438 6.34 -10.67 9.35
CA ASN A 438 5.63 -11.19 10.52
C ASN A 438 4.15 -10.77 10.53
N PRO A 439 3.30 -11.29 9.62
CA PRO A 439 1.87 -10.97 9.53
C PRO A 439 1.08 -11.17 10.82
N ALA A 440 1.46 -12.14 11.67
CA ALA A 440 0.83 -12.38 12.98
C ALA A 440 1.01 -11.23 14.01
N VAL A 441 1.74 -10.17 13.64
CA VAL A 441 1.82 -8.87 14.34
C VAL A 441 1.63 -7.68 13.39
N SER A 442 2.00 -7.78 12.10
CA SER A 442 2.04 -6.62 11.18
C SER A 442 0.82 -6.38 10.28
N LEU A 443 -0.08 -7.35 10.11
CA LEU A 443 -1.36 -7.17 9.38
C LEU A 443 -2.44 -6.61 10.30
N PRO A 444 -3.53 -6.01 9.80
CA PRO A 444 -4.64 -5.56 10.64
C PRO A 444 -5.53 -6.75 11.06
N ASN A 445 -6.32 -6.58 12.13
CA ASN A 445 -7.21 -7.61 12.68
C ASN A 445 -6.48 -8.96 12.91
N LEU A 446 -5.52 -8.94 13.84
CA LEU A 446 -4.60 -10.05 14.07
C LEU A 446 -5.25 -11.36 14.51
N ASP A 447 -6.42 -11.33 15.16
CA ASP A 447 -7.20 -12.55 15.45
C ASP A 447 -7.63 -13.28 14.16
N ARG A 448 -8.18 -12.54 13.17
CA ARG A 448 -8.53 -13.08 11.84
C ARG A 448 -7.29 -13.69 11.17
N VAL A 449 -6.18 -12.97 11.16
CA VAL A 449 -4.91 -13.42 10.56
C VAL A 449 -4.38 -14.70 11.21
N ARG A 450 -4.39 -14.80 12.55
CA ARG A 450 -3.93 -16.00 13.26
C ARG A 450 -4.89 -17.18 13.12
N LYS A 451 -6.18 -16.95 12.87
CA LYS A 451 -7.14 -18.02 12.52
C LYS A 451 -6.87 -18.58 11.12
N ILE A 452 -6.60 -17.71 10.14
CA ILE A 452 -6.21 -18.10 8.77
C ILE A 452 -4.95 -18.96 8.79
N LEU A 453 -3.89 -18.50 9.47
CA LEU A 453 -2.60 -19.20 9.59
C LEU A 453 -2.65 -20.48 10.45
N ARG A 454 -3.81 -20.88 10.97
CA ARG A 454 -4.04 -22.12 11.73
C ARG A 454 -5.05 -23.06 11.06
N GLN A 455 -5.51 -22.75 9.84
CA GLN A 455 -6.44 -23.63 9.11
C GLN A 455 -5.73 -24.92 8.68
N PRO A 456 -6.25 -26.13 8.99
CA PRO A 456 -5.61 -27.40 8.62
C PRO A 456 -5.44 -27.65 7.12
N GLU A 457 -6.20 -26.93 6.28
CA GLU A 457 -6.17 -27.04 4.81
C GLU A 457 -5.20 -26.04 4.14
N LEU A 458 -4.51 -25.21 4.93
CA LEU A 458 -3.53 -24.22 4.47
C LEU A 458 -2.12 -24.62 4.93
N PHE A 459 -1.29 -25.12 4.01
CA PHE A 459 0.11 -25.42 4.30
C PHE A 459 0.95 -24.13 4.33
N VAL A 460 1.52 -23.80 5.49
CA VAL A 460 2.24 -22.54 5.72
C VAL A 460 3.76 -22.76 5.80
N VAL A 461 4.51 -22.10 4.93
CA VAL A 461 5.98 -22.05 4.97
C VAL A 461 6.43 -20.67 5.44
N VAL A 462 7.32 -20.60 6.43
CA VAL A 462 7.92 -19.34 6.92
C VAL A 462 9.43 -19.37 6.74
N GLN A 463 9.96 -18.31 6.14
CA GLN A 463 11.38 -18.14 5.85
C GLN A 463 11.86 -16.87 6.57
N ASP A 464 12.55 -17.05 7.70
CA ASP A 464 12.98 -15.96 8.58
C ASP A 464 14.29 -16.34 9.32
N ALA A 465 14.91 -15.37 9.99
CA ALA A 465 16.14 -15.53 10.74
C ALA A 465 15.90 -15.87 12.23
N PHE A 466 14.67 -15.66 12.72
CA PHE A 466 14.27 -15.85 14.12
C PHE A 466 12.96 -16.63 14.24
N MET A 467 12.73 -17.25 15.40
CA MET A 467 11.37 -17.67 15.76
C MET A 467 10.54 -16.40 16.01
N THR A 468 9.48 -16.23 15.21
CA THR A 468 8.53 -15.12 15.27
C THR A 468 7.12 -15.66 15.48
N GLU A 469 6.18 -14.81 15.87
CA GLU A 469 4.77 -15.17 16.07
C GLU A 469 4.10 -15.70 14.80
N THR A 470 4.68 -15.45 13.62
CA THR A 470 4.27 -16.12 12.36
C THR A 470 4.97 -17.48 12.18
N ALA A 471 6.26 -17.57 12.48
CA ALA A 471 7.00 -18.84 12.38
C ALA A 471 6.44 -19.91 13.34
N GLU A 472 6.00 -19.51 14.54
CA GLU A 472 5.31 -20.36 15.53
C GLU A 472 4.00 -20.99 15.00
N LEU A 473 3.43 -20.46 13.91
CA LEU A 473 2.22 -20.96 13.26
C LEU A 473 2.50 -21.80 12.00
N ALA A 474 3.73 -21.81 11.49
CA ALA A 474 4.09 -22.47 10.22
C ALA A 474 4.10 -24.01 10.30
N ASP A 475 3.91 -24.70 9.18
CA ASP A 475 4.20 -26.13 9.04
C ASP A 475 5.68 -26.40 8.78
N VAL A 476 6.36 -25.49 8.09
CA VAL A 476 7.81 -25.54 7.85
C VAL A 476 8.43 -24.18 8.10
N VAL A 477 9.54 -24.14 8.85
CA VAL A 477 10.35 -22.93 9.07
C VAL A 477 11.73 -23.13 8.47
N LEU A 478 12.19 -22.18 7.64
CA LEU A 478 13.48 -22.19 6.97
C LEU A 478 14.39 -21.07 7.53
N PRO A 479 15.61 -21.39 8.03
CA PRO A 479 16.53 -20.41 8.61
C PRO A 479 17.24 -19.57 7.54
N THR A 480 17.18 -18.25 7.65
CA THR A 480 17.81 -17.33 6.67
C THR A 480 19.06 -16.60 7.16
N ALA A 481 19.94 -16.30 6.20
CA ALA A 481 21.09 -15.43 6.33
C ALA A 481 20.66 -13.95 6.39
N LEU A 482 21.16 -13.22 7.38
CA LEU A 482 20.88 -11.79 7.56
C LEU A 482 21.83 -10.90 6.75
N TRP A 483 21.63 -9.59 6.88
CA TRP A 483 22.54 -8.57 6.36
C TRP A 483 23.99 -8.82 6.81
N GLY A 484 24.95 -8.72 5.90
CA GLY A 484 26.35 -9.08 6.16
C GLY A 484 26.67 -10.58 6.12
N GLU A 485 25.66 -11.47 6.05
CA GLU A 485 25.86 -12.93 5.88
C GLU A 485 25.62 -13.40 4.43
N LYS A 486 25.17 -12.48 3.56
CA LYS A 486 24.93 -12.70 2.13
C LYS A 486 25.30 -11.47 1.30
N THR A 487 25.58 -11.68 0.01
CA THR A 487 25.87 -10.62 -0.98
C THR A 487 24.63 -10.33 -1.81
N GLY A 488 24.40 -9.06 -2.15
CA GLY A 488 23.37 -8.64 -3.09
C GLY A 488 23.18 -7.13 -3.15
N CYS A 489 22.40 -6.68 -4.12
CA CYS A 489 22.09 -5.28 -4.36
C CYS A 489 20.74 -4.88 -3.73
N PHE A 490 20.60 -3.59 -3.44
CA PHE A 490 19.32 -3.00 -3.06
C PHE A 490 19.28 -1.51 -3.35
N THR A 491 18.07 -0.98 -3.43
CA THR A 491 17.79 0.37 -3.91
C THR A 491 16.93 1.10 -2.89
N ASN A 492 17.41 2.28 -2.49
CA ASN A 492 16.73 3.13 -1.52
C ASN A 492 15.57 3.92 -2.18
N VAL A 493 14.92 4.81 -1.43
CA VAL A 493 13.89 5.69 -2.01
C VAL A 493 14.42 6.65 -3.06
N ASP A 494 15.64 7.16 -2.92
CA ASP A 494 16.32 8.09 -3.84
C ASP A 494 16.73 7.42 -5.20
N ARG A 495 16.26 6.20 -5.47
CA ARG A 495 16.66 5.35 -6.61
C ARG A 495 18.16 5.00 -6.64
N THR A 496 18.87 5.30 -5.56
CA THR A 496 20.29 5.00 -5.38
C THR A 496 20.44 3.51 -5.02
N VAL A 497 21.08 2.78 -5.93
CA VAL A 497 21.40 1.35 -5.82
C VAL A 497 22.72 1.21 -5.06
N HIS A 498 22.74 0.41 -4.00
CA HIS A 498 23.91 -0.01 -3.24
C HIS A 498 24.16 -1.51 -3.39
N ILE A 499 25.38 -1.96 -3.12
CA ILE A 499 25.74 -3.36 -2.94
C ILE A 499 26.12 -3.63 -1.48
N SER A 500 25.61 -4.73 -0.91
CA SER A 500 26.17 -5.36 0.29
C SER A 500 27.05 -6.52 -0.13
N HIS A 501 28.28 -6.56 0.36
CA HIS A 501 29.10 -7.77 0.32
C HIS A 501 28.87 -8.62 1.57
N LYS A 502 28.99 -9.95 1.41
CA LYS A 502 29.08 -10.89 2.54
C LYS A 502 30.34 -10.58 3.36
N ALA A 503 30.15 -10.39 4.65
CA ALA A 503 31.18 -10.01 5.62
C ALA A 503 31.50 -11.13 6.62
N VAL A 504 30.53 -12.00 6.91
CA VAL A 504 30.63 -13.17 7.80
C VAL A 504 29.85 -14.36 7.21
N GLU A 505 30.05 -15.55 7.76
CA GLU A 505 29.23 -16.73 7.42
C GLU A 505 27.89 -16.72 8.19
N PRO A 506 26.78 -17.18 7.58
CA PRO A 506 25.51 -17.36 8.29
C PRO A 506 25.62 -18.46 9.37
N PRO A 507 24.83 -18.39 10.45
CA PRO A 507 24.96 -19.32 11.57
C PRO A 507 24.31 -20.69 11.29
N GLY A 508 24.99 -21.76 11.72
CA GLY A 508 24.48 -23.13 11.64
C GLY A 508 24.31 -23.62 10.20
N GLN A 509 23.07 -23.81 9.77
CA GLN A 509 22.67 -24.22 8.43
C GLN A 509 21.84 -23.14 7.70
N ALA A 510 21.81 -21.90 8.20
CA ALA A 510 21.07 -20.82 7.56
C ALA A 510 21.61 -20.50 6.15
N ARG A 511 20.71 -20.23 5.20
CA ARG A 511 21.02 -19.99 3.77
C ARG A 511 20.60 -18.60 3.33
N SER A 512 21.13 -18.07 2.22
CA SER A 512 20.54 -16.87 1.62
C SER A 512 19.16 -17.18 1.03
N ASP A 513 18.28 -16.19 0.94
CA ASP A 513 16.95 -16.37 0.36
C ASP A 513 17.06 -16.77 -1.13
N LEU A 514 18.10 -16.28 -1.83
CA LEU A 514 18.46 -16.74 -3.17
C LEU A 514 18.73 -18.26 -3.22
N ASP A 515 19.60 -18.78 -2.34
CA ASP A 515 19.95 -20.22 -2.32
C ASP A 515 18.71 -21.10 -2.10
N ILE A 516 17.77 -20.63 -1.26
CA ILE A 516 16.51 -21.33 -0.97
C ILE A 516 15.62 -21.35 -2.21
N PHE A 517 15.47 -20.21 -2.90
CA PHE A 517 14.70 -20.13 -4.14
C PHE A 517 15.34 -20.95 -5.29
N LEU A 518 16.67 -21.01 -5.36
CA LEU A 518 17.41 -21.84 -6.31
C LEU A 518 17.34 -23.34 -5.98
N ASP A 519 17.21 -23.74 -4.71
CA ASP A 519 16.93 -25.14 -4.33
C ASP A 519 15.48 -25.53 -4.66
N PHE A 520 14.52 -24.64 -4.40
CA PHE A 520 13.13 -24.83 -4.79
C PHE A 520 12.95 -24.98 -6.30
N ALA A 521 13.48 -24.05 -7.11
CA ALA A 521 13.34 -24.07 -8.56
C ALA A 521 13.90 -25.35 -9.20
N ARG A 522 15.05 -25.83 -8.72
CA ARG A 522 15.67 -27.09 -9.19
C ARG A 522 14.84 -28.31 -8.80
N ARG A 523 14.32 -28.40 -7.57
CA ARG A 523 13.51 -29.54 -7.11
C ARG A 523 12.10 -29.58 -7.72
N MET A 524 11.52 -28.41 -8.01
CA MET A 524 10.28 -28.27 -8.78
C MET A 524 10.44 -28.64 -10.26
N ASP A 525 11.68 -28.66 -10.77
CA ASP A 525 12.03 -28.87 -12.19
C ASP A 525 11.40 -27.81 -13.11
N LEU A 526 11.54 -26.54 -12.75
CA LEU A 526 11.00 -25.41 -13.54
C LEU A 526 11.79 -25.23 -14.84
N ARG A 527 11.11 -25.37 -15.98
CA ARG A 527 11.71 -25.32 -17.33
C ARG A 527 11.13 -24.20 -18.19
N ASP A 528 11.93 -23.74 -19.14
CA ASP A 528 11.50 -22.89 -20.24
C ASP A 528 10.82 -23.72 -21.36
N LYS A 529 10.37 -23.06 -22.43
CA LYS A 529 9.65 -23.74 -23.53
C LYS A 529 10.52 -24.68 -24.37
N ASP A 530 11.84 -24.53 -24.32
CA ASP A 530 12.83 -25.38 -25.00
C ASP A 530 13.38 -26.48 -24.06
N GLY A 531 12.74 -26.66 -22.89
CA GLY A 531 13.04 -27.70 -21.92
C GLY A 531 14.29 -27.45 -21.06
N GLN A 532 14.92 -26.27 -21.17
CA GLN A 532 16.07 -25.88 -20.35
C GLN A 532 15.62 -25.39 -18.97
N PRO A 533 16.50 -25.35 -17.94
CA PRO A 533 16.14 -24.78 -16.64
C PRO A 533 15.75 -23.31 -16.77
N LEU A 534 14.55 -22.95 -16.30
CA LEU A 534 14.01 -21.58 -16.37
C LEU A 534 14.88 -20.56 -15.62
N ILE A 535 15.61 -21.03 -14.60
CA ILE A 535 16.53 -20.23 -13.78
C ILE A 535 17.96 -20.69 -14.09
N PRO A 536 18.64 -20.10 -15.10
CA PRO A 536 19.98 -20.50 -15.51
C PRO A 536 21.11 -19.96 -14.62
N TRP A 537 20.81 -19.06 -13.66
CA TRP A 537 21.79 -18.50 -12.74
C TRP A 537 21.94 -19.30 -11.45
N THR A 538 23.16 -19.29 -10.90
CA THR A 538 23.54 -20.00 -9.66
C THR A 538 24.23 -19.10 -8.63
N THR A 539 24.44 -17.81 -8.95
CA THR A 539 25.09 -16.83 -8.05
C THR A 539 24.33 -15.50 -8.05
N PRO A 540 24.49 -14.65 -7.01
CA PRO A 540 23.89 -13.32 -6.97
C PRO A 540 24.27 -12.45 -8.18
N GLU A 541 25.54 -12.42 -8.59
CA GLU A 541 25.99 -11.60 -9.72
C GLU A 541 25.35 -12.04 -11.05
N GLN A 542 25.15 -13.35 -11.26
CA GLN A 542 24.41 -13.85 -12.42
C GLN A 542 22.91 -13.49 -12.38
N ALA A 543 22.28 -13.50 -11.20
CA ALA A 543 20.90 -13.03 -11.03
C ALA A 543 20.78 -11.52 -11.29
N PHE A 544 21.79 -10.73 -10.89
CA PHE A 544 21.89 -9.29 -11.14
C PHE A 544 22.06 -8.97 -12.64
N GLU A 545 22.90 -9.72 -13.37
CA GLU A 545 23.02 -9.56 -14.83
C GLU A 545 21.73 -9.99 -15.57
N ALA A 546 21.00 -11.00 -15.09
CA ALA A 546 19.68 -11.36 -15.60
C ALA A 546 18.63 -10.27 -15.32
N TRP A 547 18.66 -9.64 -14.14
CA TRP A 547 17.85 -8.47 -13.84
C TRP A 547 18.18 -7.29 -14.77
N LYS A 548 19.47 -6.98 -15.00
CA LYS A 548 19.89 -5.94 -15.96
C LYS A 548 19.31 -6.16 -17.34
N ALA A 549 19.29 -7.40 -17.83
CA ALA A 549 18.64 -7.74 -19.10
C ALA A 549 17.13 -7.42 -19.09
N CYS A 550 16.43 -7.67 -17.97
CA CYS A 550 15.01 -7.36 -17.80
C CYS A 550 14.70 -5.84 -17.82
N THR A 551 15.61 -5.03 -17.29
CA THR A 551 15.46 -3.56 -17.18
C THR A 551 15.72 -2.77 -18.45
N ARG A 552 16.35 -3.37 -19.46
CA ARG A 552 16.84 -2.64 -20.65
C ARG A 552 15.73 -1.83 -21.33
N GLY A 553 15.92 -0.52 -21.44
CA GLY A 553 14.97 0.41 -22.06
C GLY A 553 13.73 0.75 -21.21
N ARG A 554 13.61 0.23 -19.99
CA ARG A 554 12.53 0.57 -19.04
C ARG A 554 12.93 1.79 -18.18
N PRO A 555 12.00 2.47 -17.47
CA PRO A 555 12.35 3.65 -16.68
C PRO A 555 13.38 3.39 -15.57
N CYS A 556 13.41 2.15 -15.04
CA CYS A 556 14.44 1.65 -14.12
C CYS A 556 15.55 0.87 -14.84
N ASP A 557 16.18 1.45 -15.87
CA ASP A 557 17.29 0.82 -16.59
C ASP A 557 18.56 0.68 -15.71
N TYR A 558 19.06 -0.55 -15.55
CA TYR A 558 20.27 -0.88 -14.76
C TYR A 558 21.46 -1.27 -15.66
N THR A 559 21.36 -1.19 -16.99
CA THR A 559 22.32 -1.81 -17.93
C THR A 559 23.76 -1.27 -17.83
N GLY A 560 23.96 -0.04 -17.35
CA GLY A 560 25.26 0.58 -17.08
C GLY A 560 25.87 0.24 -15.71
N LEU A 561 25.16 -0.49 -14.85
CA LEU A 561 25.64 -0.93 -13.53
C LEU A 561 26.40 -2.25 -13.61
N SER A 562 27.24 -2.51 -12.60
CA SER A 562 27.85 -3.82 -12.32
C SER A 562 28.24 -3.88 -10.84
N TYR A 563 28.43 -5.07 -10.28
CA TYR A 563 28.94 -5.23 -8.92
C TYR A 563 30.29 -4.51 -8.74
N ALA A 564 31.18 -4.60 -9.73
CA ALA A 564 32.46 -3.88 -9.75
C ALA A 564 32.31 -2.34 -9.80
N LYS A 565 31.19 -1.82 -10.31
CA LYS A 565 30.90 -0.37 -10.30
C LYS A 565 30.31 0.09 -8.95
N LEU A 566 29.38 -0.68 -8.39
CA LEU A 566 28.77 -0.43 -7.09
C LEU A 566 29.77 -0.61 -5.92
N SER A 567 30.83 -1.41 -6.13
CA SER A 567 31.93 -1.61 -5.17
C SER A 567 32.97 -0.47 -5.16
N ARG A 568 32.69 0.68 -5.79
CA ARG A 568 33.56 1.86 -5.80
C ARG A 568 33.39 2.78 -4.59
N GLY A 569 32.54 2.41 -3.63
CA GLY A 569 32.42 3.06 -2.32
C GLY A 569 31.17 3.90 -2.05
N SER A 570 30.31 4.10 -3.05
CA SER A 570 29.01 4.76 -2.94
C SER A 570 27.99 4.04 -3.84
N GLY A 571 26.70 4.18 -3.52
CA GLY A 571 25.63 3.78 -4.43
C GLY A 571 25.50 4.70 -5.65
N ILE A 572 24.73 4.25 -6.66
CA ILE A 572 24.51 4.94 -7.95
C ILE A 572 23.00 5.01 -8.25
N CYS A 573 22.50 6.18 -8.64
CA CYS A 573 21.08 6.41 -8.92
C CYS A 573 20.65 5.95 -10.32
N TRP A 574 19.60 5.12 -10.42
CA TRP A 574 19.01 4.76 -11.72
C TRP A 574 18.05 5.86 -12.25
N PRO A 575 17.83 5.95 -13.58
CA PRO A 575 18.35 5.09 -14.65
C PRO A 575 19.86 5.24 -14.87
N CYS A 576 20.54 4.13 -15.10
CA CYS A 576 21.99 4.06 -15.33
C CYS A 576 22.26 3.16 -16.55
N ASN A 577 22.60 3.80 -17.67
CA ASN A 577 22.69 3.18 -19.00
C ASN A 577 23.72 3.93 -19.88
N GLU A 578 23.75 3.70 -21.20
CA GLU A 578 24.72 4.33 -22.10
C GLU A 578 24.62 5.86 -22.16
N ALA A 579 23.40 6.43 -22.06
CA ALA A 579 23.17 7.88 -22.03
C ALA A 579 23.43 8.50 -20.64
N HIS A 580 23.26 7.71 -19.58
CA HIS A 580 23.48 8.10 -18.19
C HIS A 580 24.46 7.13 -17.50
N PRO A 581 25.75 7.12 -17.90
CA PRO A 581 26.68 6.09 -17.45
C PRO A 581 26.91 6.12 -15.94
N GLU A 582 26.95 7.30 -15.30
CA GLU A 582 27.07 7.45 -13.85
C GLU A 582 25.71 7.63 -13.14
N GLY A 583 24.60 7.29 -13.81
CA GLY A 583 23.25 7.41 -13.29
C GLY A 583 22.57 8.75 -13.56
N ASN A 584 21.30 8.89 -13.16
CA ASN A 584 20.54 10.14 -13.29
C ASN A 584 19.64 10.42 -12.06
N HIS A 585 19.96 11.48 -11.33
CA HIS A 585 19.18 11.94 -10.17
C HIS A 585 17.88 12.67 -10.52
N TYR A 586 17.71 13.15 -11.76
CA TYR A 586 16.54 13.92 -12.21
C TYR A 586 15.97 13.34 -13.52
N PRO A 587 15.14 12.27 -13.45
CA PRO A 587 14.67 11.56 -14.65
C PRO A 587 13.76 12.40 -15.56
N TYR A 588 13.15 13.47 -15.04
CA TYR A 588 12.18 14.30 -15.77
C TYR A 588 12.72 15.70 -16.15
N GLN A 589 14.04 15.86 -16.34
CA GLN A 589 14.63 17.12 -16.84
C GLN A 589 14.06 17.59 -18.19
N SER A 590 13.62 16.66 -19.03
CA SER A 590 12.96 16.92 -20.31
C SER A 590 11.50 17.38 -20.19
N LEU A 591 10.91 17.30 -18.99
CA LEU A 591 9.46 17.44 -18.75
C LEU A 591 8.60 16.50 -19.62
N VAL A 592 9.15 15.33 -19.94
CA VAL A 592 8.47 14.18 -20.56
C VAL A 592 8.43 13.05 -19.54
N PHE A 593 7.23 12.52 -19.32
CA PHE A 593 6.93 11.48 -18.33
C PHE A 593 6.58 10.14 -19.03
N PRO A 594 6.76 8.97 -18.39
CA PRO A 594 6.40 7.67 -18.95
C PRO A 594 4.88 7.41 -18.97
N THR A 595 4.09 8.40 -19.39
CA THR A 595 2.63 8.33 -19.53
C THR A 595 2.17 7.87 -20.92
N ASP A 596 3.07 7.62 -21.87
CA ASP A 596 2.70 7.04 -23.16
C ASP A 596 2.08 5.62 -22.99
N PRO A 597 0.94 5.29 -23.64
CA PRO A 597 0.28 3.99 -23.51
C PRO A 597 1.18 2.78 -23.77
N ASP A 598 2.17 2.91 -24.66
CA ASP A 598 3.06 1.81 -25.05
C ASP A 598 4.27 1.66 -24.11
N VAL A 599 4.44 2.60 -23.17
CA VAL A 599 5.53 2.60 -22.17
C VAL A 599 5.01 2.44 -20.74
N CYS A 600 3.85 3.03 -20.44
CA CYS A 600 3.33 3.18 -19.07
C CYS A 600 3.16 1.85 -18.33
N GLU A 601 3.30 1.91 -17.01
CA GLU A 601 3.14 0.78 -16.09
C GLU A 601 1.67 0.55 -15.71
N SER A 602 0.80 1.55 -15.89
CA SER A 602 -0.64 1.40 -15.70
C SER A 602 -1.40 2.45 -16.49
N TYR A 603 -2.56 2.05 -17.03
CA TYR A 603 -3.58 2.96 -17.54
C TYR A 603 -4.29 3.77 -16.41
N GLY A 604 -4.05 3.38 -15.16
CA GLY A 604 -4.52 4.08 -13.97
C GLY A 604 -6.01 3.85 -13.64
N HIS A 605 -6.50 4.58 -12.65
CA HIS A 605 -7.78 4.29 -11.99
C HIS A 605 -8.64 5.53 -11.76
N ASP A 606 -9.90 5.28 -11.39
CA ASP A 606 -10.73 6.23 -10.64
C ASP A 606 -10.28 6.29 -9.17
N LEU A 607 -9.82 7.46 -8.72
CA LEU A 607 -9.29 7.68 -7.36
C LEU A 607 -10.33 7.52 -6.23
N THR A 608 -11.61 7.35 -6.57
CA THR A 608 -12.73 7.21 -5.62
C THR A 608 -13.23 5.78 -5.50
N THR A 609 -13.23 5.02 -6.61
CA THR A 609 -13.81 3.66 -6.68
C THR A 609 -12.77 2.56 -6.87
N GLY A 610 -11.56 2.89 -7.33
CA GLY A 610 -10.59 1.88 -7.76
C GLY A 610 -10.96 1.18 -9.07
N GLY A 611 -12.00 1.65 -9.78
CA GLY A 611 -12.33 1.16 -11.13
C GLY A 611 -11.20 1.48 -12.10
N MET A 612 -10.82 0.51 -12.94
CA MET A 612 -9.69 0.65 -13.86
C MET A 612 -10.08 1.43 -15.12
N VAL A 613 -9.19 2.32 -15.56
CA VAL A 613 -9.25 2.91 -16.90
C VAL A 613 -8.82 1.85 -17.91
N SER A 614 -9.59 1.65 -18.99
CA SER A 614 -9.20 0.73 -20.06
C SER A 614 -8.14 1.36 -20.97
N GLU A 615 -7.32 0.54 -21.62
CA GLU A 615 -6.38 0.96 -22.67
C GLU A 615 -7.04 1.93 -23.67
N GLN A 616 -8.22 1.60 -24.18
CA GLN A 616 -8.96 2.43 -25.13
C GLN A 616 -9.26 3.83 -24.59
N ALA A 617 -9.71 3.94 -23.33
CA ALA A 617 -9.98 5.22 -22.67
C ALA A 617 -8.69 5.99 -22.39
N TYR A 618 -7.61 5.30 -22.04
CA TYR A 618 -6.29 5.90 -21.80
C TYR A 618 -5.63 6.44 -23.09
N ARG A 619 -5.71 5.69 -24.19
CA ARG A 619 -5.29 6.16 -25.53
C ARG A 619 -6.13 7.35 -25.98
N ALA A 620 -7.46 7.34 -25.75
CA ALA A 620 -8.34 8.46 -26.07
C ALA A 620 -8.06 9.73 -25.23
N MET A 621 -7.60 9.57 -23.98
CA MET A 621 -7.14 10.66 -23.12
C MET A 621 -5.85 11.33 -23.64
N ASN A 622 -5.08 10.65 -24.50
CA ASN A 622 -3.88 11.13 -25.19
C ASN A 622 -2.90 11.91 -24.28
N PRO A 623 -2.34 11.27 -23.24
CA PRO A 623 -1.37 11.93 -22.35
C PRO A 623 -0.10 12.37 -23.10
N ALA A 624 0.41 11.57 -24.04
CA ALA A 624 1.54 11.90 -24.92
C ALA A 624 2.76 12.47 -24.17
N GLY A 625 3.21 11.78 -23.12
CA GLY A 625 4.36 12.17 -22.32
C GLY A 625 4.11 13.32 -21.31
N ARG A 626 2.87 13.80 -21.17
CA ARG A 626 2.47 14.82 -20.19
C ARG A 626 2.00 14.19 -18.88
N ALA A 627 2.14 14.90 -17.76
CA ALA A 627 1.67 14.44 -16.45
C ALA A 627 0.14 14.54 -16.32
N ILE A 628 -0.46 13.66 -15.53
CA ILE A 628 -1.91 13.48 -15.42
C ILE A 628 -2.40 14.06 -14.09
N LEU A 629 -3.06 15.21 -14.14
CA LEU A 629 -3.67 15.83 -12.95
C LEU A 629 -5.02 15.17 -12.66
N LYS A 630 -5.08 14.34 -11.62
CA LYS A 630 -6.32 13.70 -11.15
C LYS A 630 -6.81 14.31 -9.83
N ALA A 631 -8.13 14.37 -9.68
CA ALA A 631 -8.81 15.02 -8.55
C ALA A 631 -9.87 14.10 -7.93
N ALA A 632 -10.13 14.28 -6.64
CA ALA A 632 -11.21 13.61 -5.92
C ALA A 632 -11.79 14.55 -4.86
N HIS A 633 -13.09 14.40 -4.57
CA HIS A 633 -13.73 15.07 -3.46
C HIS A 633 -13.40 14.30 -2.16
N TYR A 634 -13.32 15.03 -1.04
CA TYR A 634 -13.18 14.43 0.29
C TYR A 634 -14.40 13.58 0.63
N LYS A 635 -14.17 12.46 1.33
CA LYS A 635 -15.19 11.63 1.95
C LYS A 635 -14.82 11.34 3.41
N PRO A 636 -15.77 11.24 4.34
CA PRO A 636 -15.51 10.74 5.68
C PRO A 636 -14.84 9.35 5.69
N PRO A 637 -14.03 9.03 6.71
CA PRO A 637 -13.55 7.67 6.95
C PRO A 637 -14.72 6.67 7.10
N VAL A 638 -14.48 5.42 6.70
CA VAL A 638 -15.46 4.31 6.75
C VAL A 638 -15.92 3.97 8.18
N GLU A 639 -15.01 4.10 9.14
CA GLU A 639 -15.27 3.98 10.57
C GLU A 639 -15.02 5.34 11.23
N THR A 640 -16.01 5.83 11.98
CA THR A 640 -15.92 7.06 12.77
C THR A 640 -16.08 6.77 14.26
N ALA A 641 -15.57 7.68 15.09
CA ALA A 641 -15.81 7.67 16.54
C ALA A 641 -17.31 7.93 16.84
N ASP A 642 -17.83 7.24 17.85
CA ASP A 642 -19.23 7.31 18.30
C ASP A 642 -19.33 7.24 19.84
N ASP A 643 -20.54 7.28 20.40
CA ASP A 643 -20.75 7.26 21.85
C ASP A 643 -20.20 5.99 22.55
N ALA A 644 -20.00 4.89 21.83
CA ALA A 644 -19.43 3.65 22.35
C ALA A 644 -17.89 3.61 22.22
N TYR A 645 -17.36 4.24 21.17
CA TYR A 645 -15.94 4.31 20.82
C TYR A 645 -15.54 5.77 20.51
N PRO A 646 -15.46 6.65 21.53
CA PRO A 646 -15.43 8.11 21.35
C PRO A 646 -14.08 8.72 20.96
N PHE A 647 -13.06 7.90 20.64
CA PHE A 647 -11.73 8.35 20.24
C PHE A 647 -11.34 7.81 18.87
N PHE A 648 -10.59 8.60 18.09
CA PHE A 648 -9.82 8.07 16.96
C PHE A 648 -8.43 7.64 17.40
N LEU A 649 -8.10 6.36 17.25
CA LEU A 649 -6.74 5.84 17.35
C LEU A 649 -5.99 6.04 16.02
N THR A 650 -4.75 6.51 16.10
CA THR A 650 -3.77 6.47 15.01
C THR A 650 -2.50 5.73 15.39
N THR A 651 -1.91 4.97 14.47
CA THR A 651 -0.70 4.18 14.76
C THR A 651 0.58 4.76 14.16
N GLY A 652 1.76 4.50 14.73
CA GLY A 652 3.01 4.91 14.09
C GLY A 652 4.31 4.34 14.63
N ARG A 653 5.43 5.03 14.35
CA ARG A 653 6.79 4.54 14.54
C ARG A 653 7.56 5.32 15.61
N LEU A 654 8.50 4.63 16.26
CA LEU A 654 9.49 5.16 17.17
C LEU A 654 10.88 5.19 16.52
N VAL A 655 11.77 6.03 17.04
CA VAL A 655 13.14 6.21 16.52
C VAL A 655 13.95 4.91 16.61
N TYR A 656 13.82 4.18 17.71
CA TYR A 656 14.71 3.07 18.06
C TYR A 656 14.31 1.73 17.41
N HIS A 657 13.06 1.59 16.93
CA HIS A 657 12.52 0.30 16.49
C HIS A 657 12.17 0.22 15.00
N PHE A 658 12.21 -1.00 14.47
CA PHE A 658 11.88 -1.32 13.08
C PHE A 658 10.84 -2.45 13.04
N HIS A 659 9.67 -2.16 12.44
CA HIS A 659 8.49 -3.03 12.39
C HIS A 659 8.25 -3.78 13.72
N THR A 660 8.03 -5.09 13.68
CA THR A 660 7.68 -5.99 14.80
C THR A 660 8.86 -6.27 15.75
N ARG A 661 9.89 -5.42 15.70
CA ARG A 661 11.02 -5.35 16.64
C ARG A 661 11.91 -6.60 16.68
N THR A 662 11.66 -7.63 15.86
CA THR A 662 12.43 -8.88 15.82
C THR A 662 13.94 -8.64 15.65
N LYS A 663 14.33 -7.68 14.81
CA LYS A 663 15.73 -7.22 14.68
C LYS A 663 16.13 -6.25 15.81
N THR A 664 15.45 -5.10 15.94
CA THR A 664 15.89 -4.01 16.84
C THR A 664 15.73 -4.28 18.34
N GLY A 665 14.87 -5.21 18.75
CA GLY A 665 14.70 -5.65 20.14
C GLY A 665 15.81 -6.57 20.63
N ARG A 666 16.60 -7.15 19.71
CA ARG A 666 17.80 -7.95 20.03
C ARG A 666 19.07 -7.09 20.15
N ALA A 667 18.97 -5.78 19.90
CA ALA A 667 20.03 -4.81 20.18
C ALA A 667 19.74 -4.10 21.51
N ALA A 668 20.59 -4.32 22.52
CA ALA A 668 20.25 -4.04 23.92
C ALA A 668 19.93 -2.56 24.18
N ALA A 669 20.72 -1.65 23.60
CA ALA A 669 20.54 -0.21 23.75
C ALA A 669 19.25 0.31 23.07
N LEU A 670 18.82 -0.30 21.95
CA LEU A 670 17.57 0.06 21.29
C LEU A 670 16.36 -0.48 22.07
N ALA A 671 16.46 -1.70 22.62
CA ALA A 671 15.43 -2.29 23.46
C ALA A 671 15.18 -1.46 24.73
N GLN A 672 16.25 -1.05 25.43
CA GLN A 672 16.17 -0.22 26.64
C GLN A 672 15.62 1.19 26.38
N ALA A 673 15.80 1.75 25.18
CA ALA A 673 15.32 3.07 24.81
C ALA A 673 13.80 3.14 24.54
N ALA A 674 13.15 2.00 24.30
CA ALA A 674 11.70 1.90 24.10
C ALA A 674 11.20 0.47 24.44
N PRO A 675 11.21 0.08 25.73
CA PRO A 675 11.05 -1.31 26.16
C PRO A 675 9.64 -1.85 25.94
N ASP A 676 8.61 -0.99 26.08
CA ASP A 676 7.21 -1.38 25.94
C ASP A 676 6.37 -0.32 25.19
N ASP A 677 5.12 -0.68 24.89
CA ASP A 677 4.17 0.15 24.15
C ASP A 677 3.47 1.20 25.06
N PHE A 678 2.93 2.27 24.47
CA PHE A 678 2.26 3.34 25.23
C PHE A 678 1.12 4.00 24.45
N LEU A 679 0.01 4.28 25.15
CA LEU A 679 -1.08 5.09 24.63
C LEU A 679 -0.81 6.57 24.90
N GLN A 680 -0.58 7.33 23.84
CA GLN A 680 -0.53 8.78 23.90
C GLN A 680 -1.94 9.37 23.84
N ILE A 681 -2.26 10.26 24.79
CA ILE A 681 -3.58 10.87 24.99
C ILE A 681 -3.46 12.38 25.28
N SER A 682 -4.48 13.16 24.93
CA SER A 682 -4.49 14.60 25.21
C SER A 682 -4.58 14.89 26.73
N LEU A 683 -4.10 16.06 27.18
CA LEU A 683 -4.21 16.48 28.58
C LEU A 683 -5.68 16.66 29.01
N GLU A 684 -6.51 17.16 28.10
CA GLU A 684 -7.94 17.40 28.33
C GLU A 684 -8.69 16.07 28.52
N ASP A 685 -8.40 15.06 27.69
CA ASP A 685 -9.02 13.75 27.79
C ASP A 685 -8.49 12.93 28.97
N ALA A 686 -7.21 13.05 29.29
CA ALA A 686 -6.64 12.44 30.50
C ALA A 686 -7.33 12.98 31.76
N GLN A 687 -7.53 14.30 31.85
CA GLN A 687 -8.30 14.93 32.94
C GLN A 687 -9.77 14.48 32.94
N ARG A 688 -10.42 14.42 31.76
CA ARG A 688 -11.82 13.98 31.57
C ARG A 688 -12.06 12.52 31.98
N LEU A 689 -11.06 11.64 31.82
CA LEU A 689 -11.11 10.22 32.16
C LEU A 689 -10.49 9.89 33.53
N GLY A 690 -9.86 10.84 34.21
CA GLY A 690 -9.16 10.61 35.48
C GLY A 690 -7.89 9.75 35.33
N ILE A 691 -7.19 9.89 34.20
CA ILE A 691 -5.96 9.20 33.84
C ILE A 691 -4.75 10.12 34.13
N GLN A 692 -3.70 9.56 34.73
CA GLN A 692 -2.41 10.20 34.97
C GLN A 692 -1.33 9.65 34.02
N ASP A 693 -0.15 10.29 33.98
CA ASP A 693 0.98 9.78 33.21
C ASP A 693 1.50 8.47 33.84
N ASP A 694 1.83 7.48 33.02
CA ASP A 694 2.11 6.08 33.44
C ASP A 694 0.93 5.33 34.10
N ASP A 695 -0.33 5.82 34.10
CA ASP A 695 -1.46 4.95 34.45
C ASP A 695 -1.59 3.78 33.45
N TRP A 696 -2.02 2.61 33.92
CA TRP A 696 -2.44 1.54 33.00
C TRP A 696 -3.79 1.88 32.37
N VAL A 697 -3.88 1.73 31.04
CA VAL A 697 -5.10 1.96 30.27
C VAL A 697 -5.40 0.79 29.35
N ARG A 698 -6.69 0.46 29.22
CA ARG A 698 -7.22 -0.45 28.21
C ARG A 698 -7.76 0.34 27.03
N ILE A 699 -7.42 -0.11 25.84
CA ILE A 699 -7.91 0.43 24.57
C ILE A 699 -8.73 -0.66 23.88
N THR A 700 -10.02 -0.42 23.68
CA THR A 700 -10.96 -1.39 23.09
C THR A 700 -11.52 -0.83 21.79
N SER A 701 -11.60 -1.63 20.73
CA SER A 701 -12.32 -1.31 19.49
C SER A 701 -13.38 -2.37 19.21
N ARG A 702 -14.14 -2.21 18.13
CA ARG A 702 -15.13 -3.20 17.66
C ARG A 702 -14.51 -4.57 17.30
N ARG A 703 -13.18 -4.69 17.25
CA ARG A 703 -12.44 -5.88 16.80
C ARG A 703 -11.67 -6.60 17.91
N GLY A 704 -11.28 -5.89 18.97
CA GLY A 704 -10.37 -6.44 19.98
C GLY A 704 -10.04 -5.42 21.07
N ARG A 705 -9.02 -5.74 21.88
CA ARG A 705 -8.54 -4.87 22.96
C ARG A 705 -7.05 -5.08 23.23
N VAL A 706 -6.39 -4.02 23.66
CA VAL A 706 -4.98 -3.99 24.12
C VAL A 706 -4.87 -3.17 25.40
N GLU A 707 -3.76 -3.33 26.10
CA GLU A 707 -3.45 -2.62 27.35
C GLU A 707 -2.04 -2.02 27.24
N ALA A 708 -1.87 -0.79 27.69
CA ALA A 708 -0.63 -0.03 27.58
C ALA A 708 -0.53 1.01 28.72
N ARG A 709 0.65 1.62 28.89
CA ARG A 709 0.81 2.77 29.79
C ARG A 709 0.36 4.07 29.11
N ALA A 710 -0.29 4.95 29.85
CA ALA A 710 -0.70 6.27 29.38
C ALA A 710 0.51 7.22 29.27
N ARG A 711 0.51 8.07 28.24
CA ARG A 711 1.44 9.19 28.07
C ARG A 711 0.69 10.45 27.67
N ILE A 712 0.81 11.50 28.45
CA ILE A 712 0.01 12.71 28.27
C ILE A 712 0.72 13.73 27.36
N GLY A 713 0.02 14.21 26.33
CA GLY A 713 0.45 15.34 25.47
C GLY A 713 0.79 14.99 24.02
N ASP A 714 1.15 16.02 23.24
CA ASP A 714 1.50 16.00 21.80
C ASP A 714 0.46 15.41 20.82
N ILE A 715 -0.80 15.30 21.24
CA ILE A 715 -1.93 14.87 20.40
C ILE A 715 -3.21 15.71 20.70
N PRO A 716 -4.07 16.00 19.71
CA PRO A 716 -5.31 16.76 19.91
C PRO A 716 -6.35 16.02 20.77
N PRO A 717 -7.31 16.73 21.40
CA PRO A 717 -8.44 16.11 22.08
C PRO A 717 -9.31 15.26 21.13
N GLY A 718 -9.81 14.13 21.63
CA GLY A 718 -10.56 13.13 20.86
C GLY A 718 -9.69 12.20 19.98
N GLU A 719 -8.38 12.41 19.93
CA GLU A 719 -7.43 11.56 19.21
C GLU A 719 -6.43 10.91 20.17
N VAL A 720 -6.08 9.65 19.91
CA VAL A 720 -5.08 8.89 20.67
C VAL A 720 -4.08 8.21 19.73
N PHE A 721 -2.84 8.01 20.20
CA PHE A 721 -1.78 7.40 19.40
C PHE A 721 -1.14 6.21 20.10
N MET A 722 -0.84 5.16 19.33
CA MET A 722 -0.02 4.05 19.80
C MET A 722 1.05 3.67 18.76
N PRO A 723 2.30 3.39 19.16
CA PRO A 723 3.23 2.63 18.33
C PRO A 723 2.62 1.32 17.80
N PHE A 724 3.19 0.73 16.73
CA PHE A 724 2.81 -0.63 16.28
C PHE A 724 3.94 -1.66 16.43
N HIS A 725 5.03 -1.30 17.11
CA HIS A 725 6.27 -2.09 17.11
C HIS A 725 6.21 -3.40 17.90
N TYR A 726 5.19 -3.59 18.72
CA TYR A 726 5.22 -4.50 19.85
C TYR A 726 4.39 -5.74 19.57
N GLY A 727 5.06 -6.90 19.59
CA GLY A 727 4.44 -8.22 19.52
C GLY A 727 4.51 -8.96 20.86
N TYR A 728 4.55 -10.28 20.78
CA TYR A 728 4.54 -11.21 21.91
C TYR A 728 5.79 -12.12 21.98
N TRP A 729 6.66 -12.13 20.96
CA TRP A 729 7.86 -13.01 20.94
C TRP A 729 8.81 -12.81 22.14
N ASP A 730 8.82 -11.62 22.76
CA ASP A 730 9.56 -11.32 24.00
C ASP A 730 8.78 -11.56 25.31
N SER A 731 7.62 -12.24 25.25
CA SER A 731 6.81 -12.65 26.40
C SER A 731 6.41 -11.54 27.40
N PRO A 732 5.81 -10.41 26.96
CA PRO A 732 5.51 -9.23 27.78
C PRO A 732 4.41 -9.39 28.86
N GLY A 733 3.83 -10.58 29.05
CA GLY A 733 2.75 -10.83 30.02
C GLY A 733 1.35 -10.27 29.68
N HIS A 734 1.21 -9.34 28.73
CA HIS A 734 -0.06 -8.68 28.39
C HIS A 734 -0.27 -8.51 26.87
N ALA A 735 -1.52 -8.24 26.46
CA ALA A 735 -1.89 -7.94 25.07
C ALA A 735 -1.65 -6.46 24.72
N ARG A 736 -0.74 -6.19 23.78
CA ARG A 736 -0.28 -4.82 23.43
C ARG A 736 -0.17 -4.53 21.93
N ALA A 737 -0.31 -5.52 21.05
CA ALA A 737 -0.05 -5.30 19.63
C ALA A 737 -1.12 -4.40 18.99
N ALA A 738 -0.75 -3.21 18.51
CA ALA A 738 -1.73 -2.23 17.99
C ALA A 738 -2.69 -2.75 16.91
N ASN A 739 -2.28 -3.76 16.14
CA ASN A 739 -3.11 -4.33 15.09
C ASN A 739 -4.17 -5.36 15.57
N GLU A 740 -4.25 -5.68 16.86
CA GLU A 740 -5.46 -6.36 17.40
C GLU A 740 -6.71 -5.46 17.25
N ILE A 741 -6.54 -4.14 17.06
CA ILE A 741 -7.65 -3.16 17.05
C ILE A 741 -7.79 -2.31 15.76
N THR A 742 -6.88 -2.41 14.78
CA THR A 742 -6.96 -1.71 13.48
C THR A 742 -7.91 -2.38 12.47
N LEU A 743 -8.32 -1.66 11.42
CA LEU A 743 -9.32 -2.12 10.45
C LEU A 743 -8.74 -3.03 9.37
N TYR A 744 -9.51 -4.05 9.00
CA TYR A 744 -9.24 -4.91 7.83
C TYR A 744 -9.84 -4.30 6.54
N GLU A 745 -9.61 -3.00 6.32
CA GLU A 745 -10.13 -2.21 5.17
C GLU A 745 -9.00 -1.45 4.47
N TRP A 746 -9.20 -1.06 3.21
CA TRP A 746 -8.12 -0.57 2.35
C TRP A 746 -8.51 0.53 1.34
N ASP A 747 -7.50 1.30 0.92
CA ASP A 747 -7.60 2.31 -0.13
C ASP A 747 -8.06 1.70 -1.48
N PRO A 748 -9.06 2.28 -2.18
CA PRO A 748 -9.65 1.66 -3.36
C PRO A 748 -8.68 1.39 -4.52
N VAL A 749 -7.61 2.19 -4.68
CA VAL A 749 -6.65 2.06 -5.79
C VAL A 749 -5.46 1.21 -5.37
N SER A 750 -4.71 1.65 -4.36
CA SER A 750 -3.45 1.01 -3.95
C SER A 750 -3.62 -0.30 -3.19
N LYS A 751 -4.84 -0.54 -2.67
CA LYS A 751 -5.21 -1.65 -1.77
C LYS A 751 -4.36 -1.68 -0.49
N GLN A 752 -3.83 -0.52 -0.08
CA GLN A 752 -3.07 -0.34 1.15
C GLN A 752 -4.03 -0.17 2.35
N PRO A 753 -3.79 -0.82 3.52
CA PRO A 753 -4.76 -0.84 4.61
C PRO A 753 -4.81 0.43 5.44
N HIS A 754 -5.95 0.67 6.07
CA HIS A 754 -6.19 1.81 6.96
C HIS A 754 -5.69 1.54 8.40
N TYR A 755 -4.50 2.06 8.72
CA TYR A 755 -3.89 2.00 10.06
C TYR A 755 -3.86 3.35 10.79
N LYS A 756 -4.23 4.47 10.15
CA LYS A 756 -4.14 5.82 10.74
C LYS A 756 -5.43 6.32 11.37
N TYR A 757 -6.52 5.56 11.29
CA TYR A 757 -7.74 5.82 12.03
C TYR A 757 -8.34 4.48 12.47
N ALA A 758 -8.94 4.45 13.65
CA ALA A 758 -9.83 3.41 14.15
C ALA A 758 -10.63 4.00 15.31
N ALA A 759 -11.91 3.66 15.45
CA ALA A 759 -12.69 4.09 16.60
C ALA A 759 -12.36 3.22 17.81
N VAL A 760 -12.01 3.86 18.94
CA VAL A 760 -11.65 3.18 20.18
C VAL A 760 -12.29 3.83 21.41
N LYS A 761 -12.43 3.02 22.47
CA LYS A 761 -12.73 3.44 23.83
C LYS A 761 -11.48 3.27 24.69
N VAL A 762 -11.21 4.25 25.56
CA VAL A 762 -10.07 4.25 26.49
C VAL A 762 -10.59 4.24 27.92
N GLU A 763 -10.07 3.34 28.76
CA GLU A 763 -10.48 3.16 30.16
C GLU A 763 -9.24 2.95 31.05
N ARG A 764 -9.18 3.60 32.22
CA ARG A 764 -8.14 3.32 33.21
C ARG A 764 -8.37 1.95 33.85
N ILE A 765 -7.30 1.20 34.11
CA ILE A 765 -7.30 -0.09 34.81
C ILE A 765 -6.19 -0.10 35.87
N ASP A 766 -6.35 -0.88 36.94
CA ASP A 766 -5.36 -0.91 38.03
C ASP A 766 -4.10 -1.72 37.65
N ALA A 767 -4.24 -2.73 36.80
CA ALA A 767 -3.17 -3.58 36.26
C ALA A 767 -3.61 -4.27 34.95
N PRO A 768 -2.66 -4.76 34.12
CA PRO A 768 -2.99 -5.57 32.95
C PRO A 768 -3.74 -6.84 33.35
N SER A 769 -4.75 -7.20 32.56
CA SER A 769 -5.57 -8.40 32.75
C SER A 769 -6.04 -9.04 31.44
N VAL A 770 -5.68 -8.48 30.28
CA VAL A 770 -5.86 -9.13 28.98
C VAL A 770 -4.62 -9.97 28.68
N ALA A 771 -4.79 -11.29 28.88
CA ALA A 771 -3.82 -12.29 28.48
C ALA A 771 -3.47 -12.18 26.99
N GLN A 772 -2.23 -12.55 26.64
CA GLN A 772 -1.82 -12.71 25.25
C GLN A 772 -2.68 -13.77 24.52
N PRO A 773 -2.82 -13.67 23.18
CA PRO A 773 -3.56 -14.64 22.36
C PRO A 773 -2.81 -15.98 22.20
N GLN A 774 -2.72 -16.74 23.31
CA GLN A 774 -2.10 -18.07 23.38
C GLN A 774 -2.94 -19.19 22.71
N GLU A 775 -2.38 -20.39 22.71
CA GLU A 775 -2.87 -21.59 22.00
C GLU A 775 -4.36 -21.89 22.27
N VAL A 776 -5.18 -21.83 21.21
CA VAL A 776 -6.54 -22.35 21.25
C VAL A 776 -6.46 -23.88 21.12
N SER A 777 -6.74 -24.57 22.23
CA SER A 777 -6.82 -26.03 22.26
C SER A 777 -7.81 -26.56 21.22
N LEU A 778 -7.33 -27.32 20.24
CA LEU A 778 -8.16 -27.97 19.23
C LEU A 778 -8.99 -29.08 19.89
N ASN A 779 -10.31 -28.89 19.96
CA ASN A 779 -11.25 -29.96 20.27
C ASN A 779 -12.51 -29.76 19.39
N PRO A 780 -12.68 -30.53 18.30
CA PRO A 780 -13.76 -30.32 17.33
C PRO A 780 -15.06 -31.05 17.72
N LEU A 781 -16.08 -30.87 16.86
CA LEU A 781 -17.37 -31.59 16.80
C LEU A 781 -18.48 -31.10 17.76
N GLY A 782 -19.44 -30.38 17.17
CA GLY A 782 -20.86 -30.42 17.53
C GLY A 782 -21.67 -30.71 16.26
N GLU A 783 -22.53 -31.73 16.27
CA GLU A 783 -23.20 -32.21 15.06
C GLU A 783 -24.43 -31.37 14.66
N PRO A 784 -24.64 -31.08 13.35
CA PRO A 784 -25.90 -30.56 12.85
C PRO A 784 -26.89 -31.71 12.60
N ALA A 785 -27.91 -31.84 13.44
CA ALA A 785 -28.96 -32.85 13.28
C ALA A 785 -29.79 -32.64 11.99
N ARG A 786 -30.06 -33.73 11.25
CA ARG A 786 -30.88 -33.72 10.02
C ARG A 786 -32.22 -34.44 10.21
N SER A 787 -33.33 -33.70 10.13
CA SER A 787 -34.67 -34.15 9.75
C SER A 787 -35.56 -32.91 9.52
N GLY A 788 -36.61 -32.91 8.69
CA GLY A 788 -37.11 -33.89 7.72
C GLY A 788 -38.05 -33.18 6.72
N LEU A 789 -38.35 -33.81 5.57
CA LEU A 789 -39.10 -33.21 4.44
C LEU A 789 -40.61 -33.53 4.51
N ALA A 790 -41.48 -32.66 3.94
CA ALA A 790 -42.49 -33.00 2.90
C ALA A 790 -43.78 -32.12 2.87
N GLU A 791 -44.13 -31.61 1.67
CA GLU A 791 -45.47 -31.63 1.01
C GLU A 791 -46.68 -30.81 1.58
N ALA A 792 -47.69 -30.37 0.80
CA ALA A 792 -47.94 -30.46 -0.66
C ALA A 792 -48.91 -29.36 -1.25
N THR A 793 -48.59 -28.93 -2.48
CA THR A 793 -49.40 -28.68 -3.72
C THR A 793 -50.89 -28.21 -3.77
N ALA A 794 -51.16 -27.27 -4.72
CA ALA A 794 -52.39 -27.09 -5.59
C ALA A 794 -53.77 -26.73 -4.95
N GLU A 795 -54.78 -26.11 -5.60
CA GLU A 795 -55.04 -25.22 -6.79
C GLU A 795 -56.48 -24.57 -6.57
N ILE A 796 -57.39 -24.07 -7.45
CA ILE A 796 -57.60 -23.98 -8.93
C ILE A 796 -58.67 -22.90 -9.34
N LYS A 797 -58.55 -22.22 -10.50
CA LYS A 797 -59.63 -21.59 -11.37
C LYS A 797 -60.55 -20.43 -10.82
N GLU A 798 -61.29 -19.59 -11.59
CA GLU A 798 -61.22 -19.07 -12.99
C GLU A 798 -62.23 -17.89 -13.24
N ALA A 799 -61.92 -16.96 -14.17
CA ALA A 799 -62.86 -16.17 -15.03
C ALA A 799 -63.87 -15.18 -14.35
N LEU A 800 -64.49 -14.15 -15.00
CA LEU A 800 -64.41 -13.55 -16.36
C LEU A 800 -64.89 -12.07 -16.33
N ALA A 801 -64.51 -11.26 -17.35
CA ALA A 801 -65.41 -10.37 -18.16
C ALA A 801 -65.01 -8.87 -18.38
N ARG A 802 -64.30 -8.65 -19.51
CA ARG A 802 -64.45 -7.55 -20.52
C ARG A 802 -64.61 -6.07 -20.07
N GLY A 803 -63.68 -5.23 -20.52
CA GLY A 803 -63.85 -3.77 -20.65
C GLY A 803 -63.10 -3.22 -21.88
N VAL A 804 -63.78 -2.37 -22.67
CA VAL A 804 -63.39 -1.81 -23.99
C VAL A 804 -61.91 -1.38 -24.11
N ALA A 805 -61.27 -1.71 -25.25
CA ALA A 805 -59.96 -1.17 -25.61
C ALA A 805 -60.09 0.25 -26.19
N GLU A 806 -59.63 1.26 -25.46
CA GLU A 806 -59.46 2.62 -26.00
C GLU A 806 -58.31 2.66 -27.03
N VAL A 807 -58.52 3.42 -28.11
CA VAL A 807 -57.43 3.82 -29.01
C VAL A 807 -56.63 4.93 -28.30
N LYS A 808 -55.63 4.55 -27.49
CA LYS A 808 -54.73 5.50 -26.82
C LYS A 808 -54.12 6.45 -27.87
N PRO A 809 -54.18 7.78 -27.67
CA PRO A 809 -53.62 8.74 -28.63
C PRO A 809 -52.10 8.60 -28.72
N LYS A 810 -51.53 8.85 -29.91
CA LYS A 810 -50.07 8.91 -30.09
C LYS A 810 -49.51 10.03 -29.21
N ARG A 811 -48.53 9.70 -28.37
CA ARG A 811 -47.85 10.59 -27.41
C ARG A 811 -46.34 10.42 -27.54
N ALA A 812 -45.58 11.35 -26.97
CA ALA A 812 -44.12 11.21 -26.85
C ALA A 812 -43.78 10.27 -25.68
N HIS A 813 -42.89 9.31 -25.91
CA HIS A 813 -42.52 8.26 -24.95
C HIS A 813 -41.44 8.67 -23.93
N VAL A 814 -41.10 9.96 -23.85
CA VAL A 814 -40.09 10.47 -22.89
C VAL A 814 -40.51 10.24 -21.43
N ALA A 815 -41.82 10.33 -21.13
CA ALA A 815 -42.35 10.07 -19.79
C ALA A 815 -42.30 8.58 -19.38
N ASP A 816 -42.41 7.67 -20.35
CA ASP A 816 -42.23 6.23 -20.12
C ASP A 816 -40.72 5.97 -19.83
N TYR A 817 -39.80 6.54 -20.62
CA TYR A 817 -38.35 6.38 -20.41
C TYR A 817 -37.79 7.07 -19.14
N ILE A 818 -38.36 8.20 -18.71
CA ILE A 818 -38.03 8.80 -17.41
C ILE A 818 -38.45 7.86 -16.26
N GLY A 819 -39.61 7.20 -16.38
CA GLY A 819 -40.07 6.19 -15.43
C GLY A 819 -39.15 4.98 -15.36
N LEU A 820 -38.80 4.41 -16.52
CA LEU A 820 -37.80 3.34 -16.66
C LEU A 820 -36.52 3.69 -15.89
N LEU A 821 -35.86 4.80 -16.25
CA LEU A 821 -34.59 5.19 -15.62
C LEU A 821 -34.74 5.41 -14.11
N GLN A 822 -35.81 6.07 -13.65
CA GLN A 822 -35.99 6.34 -12.22
C GLN A 822 -36.21 5.04 -11.41
N GLU A 823 -36.90 4.03 -11.95
CA GLU A 823 -37.02 2.73 -11.30
C GLU A 823 -35.77 1.85 -11.48
N SER A 824 -35.01 1.96 -12.59
CA SER A 824 -33.69 1.34 -12.73
C SER A 824 -32.73 1.83 -11.62
N GLU A 825 -32.72 3.13 -11.32
CA GLU A 825 -31.92 3.69 -10.22
C GLU A 825 -32.40 3.18 -8.85
N ARG A 826 -33.72 3.12 -8.60
CA ARG A 826 -34.26 2.52 -7.36
C ARG A 826 -33.92 1.03 -7.25
N ARG A 827 -33.93 0.28 -8.36
CA ARG A 827 -33.50 -1.13 -8.43
C ARG A 827 -32.01 -1.28 -8.09
N LEU A 828 -31.16 -0.38 -8.58
CA LEU A 828 -29.74 -0.33 -8.22
C LEU A 828 -29.53 -0.08 -6.72
N VAL A 829 -30.29 0.83 -6.09
CA VAL A 829 -30.27 1.03 -4.62
C VAL A 829 -30.56 -0.29 -3.90
N LYS A 830 -31.65 -1.00 -4.27
CA LYS A 830 -32.01 -2.32 -3.69
C LYS A 830 -30.86 -3.33 -3.86
N GLY A 831 -30.32 -3.45 -5.08
CA GLY A 831 -29.30 -4.44 -5.42
C GLY A 831 -27.95 -4.22 -4.72
N PHE A 832 -27.49 -2.97 -4.63
CA PHE A 832 -26.24 -2.65 -3.95
C PHE A 832 -26.36 -2.88 -2.43
N GLU A 833 -27.49 -2.51 -1.82
CA GLU A 833 -27.75 -2.81 -0.41
C GLU A 833 -27.86 -4.31 -0.13
N GLN A 834 -28.46 -5.08 -1.05
CA GLN A 834 -28.50 -6.54 -0.98
C GLN A 834 -27.09 -7.15 -1.06
N ALA A 835 -26.26 -6.76 -2.02
CA ALA A 835 -24.88 -7.26 -2.13
C ALA A 835 -24.03 -6.91 -0.90
N ARG A 836 -24.22 -5.71 -0.32
CA ARG A 836 -23.60 -5.28 0.95
C ARG A 836 -24.03 -6.16 2.13
N ALA A 837 -25.30 -6.56 2.20
CA ALA A 837 -25.83 -7.40 3.26
C ALA A 837 -25.41 -8.87 3.12
N THR A 838 -25.30 -9.41 1.89
CA THR A 838 -24.88 -10.80 1.66
C THR A 838 -23.39 -11.01 1.96
N HIS A 839 -22.52 -10.07 1.58
CA HIS A 839 -21.05 -10.25 1.62
C HIS A 839 -20.31 -9.28 2.58
N PRO A 840 -20.62 -9.27 3.89
CA PRO A 840 -20.04 -8.32 4.84
C PRO A 840 -18.54 -8.53 5.12
N ASP A 841 -18.02 -9.74 4.89
CA ASP A 841 -16.61 -10.09 5.11
C ASP A 841 -15.68 -9.70 3.94
N GLU A 842 -16.24 -9.22 2.83
CA GLU A 842 -15.54 -8.71 1.64
C GLU A 842 -15.34 -7.18 1.76
N PRO A 843 -14.14 -6.70 2.16
CA PRO A 843 -13.99 -5.34 2.69
C PRO A 843 -14.15 -4.20 1.68
N ASP A 844 -14.10 -4.47 0.37
CA ASP A 844 -14.38 -3.45 -0.65
C ASP A 844 -15.85 -3.43 -1.08
N ILE A 845 -16.59 -4.54 -0.95
CA ILE A 845 -18.01 -4.63 -1.30
C ILE A 845 -18.84 -3.72 -0.39
N GLY A 846 -18.67 -3.82 0.93
CA GLY A 846 -19.47 -3.07 1.90
C GLY A 846 -19.46 -1.54 1.68
N PRO A 847 -18.28 -0.89 1.71
CA PRO A 847 -18.17 0.56 1.53
C PRO A 847 -18.53 1.04 0.11
N LEU A 848 -18.18 0.27 -0.94
CA LEU A 848 -18.42 0.71 -2.32
C LEU A 848 -19.87 0.48 -2.77
N CYS A 849 -20.53 -0.61 -2.35
CA CYS A 849 -21.95 -0.77 -2.60
C CYS A 849 -22.80 0.29 -1.86
N ALA A 850 -22.47 0.64 -0.62
CA ALA A 850 -23.13 1.76 0.09
C ALA A 850 -22.96 3.09 -0.67
N LEU A 851 -21.77 3.34 -1.23
CA LEU A 851 -21.52 4.49 -2.11
C LEU A 851 -22.39 4.45 -3.38
N PHE A 852 -22.44 3.32 -4.08
CA PHE A 852 -23.19 3.22 -5.33
C PHE A 852 -24.70 3.29 -5.12
N ALA A 853 -25.21 2.76 -4.01
CA ALA A 853 -26.57 2.99 -3.55
C ALA A 853 -26.84 4.50 -3.33
N SER A 854 -25.94 5.23 -2.64
CA SER A 854 -26.12 6.68 -2.48
C SER A 854 -26.14 7.43 -3.81
N TRP A 855 -25.28 7.06 -4.77
CA TRP A 855 -25.24 7.67 -6.10
C TRP A 855 -26.52 7.42 -6.90
N SER A 856 -27.06 6.20 -6.91
CA SER A 856 -28.32 5.92 -7.60
C SER A 856 -29.54 6.53 -6.87
N GLN A 857 -29.48 6.66 -5.54
CA GLN A 857 -30.50 7.39 -4.79
C GLN A 857 -30.52 8.89 -5.13
N GLU A 858 -29.35 9.52 -5.29
CA GLU A 858 -29.22 10.88 -5.82
C GLU A 858 -29.70 10.98 -7.28
N SER A 859 -29.34 10.01 -8.13
CA SER A 859 -29.75 9.96 -9.55
C SER A 859 -31.27 9.87 -9.70
N ALA A 860 -31.93 9.02 -8.90
CA ALA A 860 -33.39 8.93 -8.88
C ALA A 860 -34.04 10.26 -8.48
N GLN A 861 -33.50 10.96 -7.48
CA GLN A 861 -34.00 12.27 -7.02
C GLN A 861 -33.75 13.38 -8.06
N ALA A 862 -32.63 13.33 -8.79
CA ALA A 862 -32.32 14.27 -9.86
C ALA A 862 -33.33 14.22 -11.03
N LEU A 863 -34.10 13.14 -11.15
CA LEU A 863 -35.15 12.99 -12.16
C LEU A 863 -36.51 13.59 -11.74
N ASP A 864 -36.76 13.83 -10.44
CA ASP A 864 -38.04 14.34 -9.94
C ASP A 864 -38.51 15.68 -10.59
N PRO A 865 -37.62 16.67 -10.88
CA PRO A 865 -38.01 17.89 -11.60
C PRO A 865 -38.45 17.65 -13.05
N PHE A 866 -38.02 16.53 -13.66
CA PHE A 866 -38.33 16.15 -15.04
C PHE A 866 -39.55 15.22 -15.09
N VAL A 867 -39.74 14.36 -14.10
CA VAL A 867 -41.01 13.68 -13.79
C VAL A 867 -42.14 14.70 -13.65
N ALA A 868 -41.93 15.77 -12.87
CA ALA A 868 -42.93 16.84 -12.71
C ALA A 868 -43.19 17.66 -13.99
N ARG A 869 -42.27 17.65 -14.96
CA ARG A 869 -42.33 18.43 -16.21
C ARG A 869 -42.94 17.66 -17.37
N TYR A 870 -42.59 16.39 -17.50
CA TYR A 870 -42.94 15.53 -18.64
C TYR A 870 -43.89 14.38 -18.27
N GLY A 871 -44.01 14.06 -16.98
CA GLY A 871 -44.73 12.91 -16.45
C GLY A 871 -43.80 11.71 -16.15
N GLU A 872 -44.30 10.81 -15.31
CA GLU A 872 -43.77 9.46 -15.07
C GLU A 872 -44.90 8.46 -15.37
N ARG A 873 -44.56 7.28 -15.89
CA ARG A 873 -45.52 6.19 -16.04
C ARG A 873 -44.87 4.85 -15.71
N ARG A 874 -45.46 4.11 -14.75
CA ARG A 874 -44.99 2.80 -14.24
C ARG A 874 -45.85 1.62 -14.71
N GLU A 875 -46.67 1.80 -15.74
CA GLU A 875 -47.66 0.80 -16.17
C GLU A 875 -47.07 -0.27 -17.12
N GLY A 876 -46.67 -1.41 -16.56
CA GLY A 876 -46.42 -2.64 -17.31
C GLY A 876 -44.96 -3.11 -17.41
N GLU A 877 -44.06 -2.47 -16.67
CA GLU A 877 -42.65 -2.87 -16.57
C GLU A 877 -42.44 -4.11 -15.69
N PRO A 878 -41.36 -4.89 -15.92
CA PRO A 878 -41.31 -6.26 -15.42
C PRO A 878 -40.84 -6.38 -13.97
N GLU A 879 -41.78 -6.58 -13.04
CA GLU A 879 -41.53 -7.18 -11.71
C GLU A 879 -40.70 -8.48 -11.81
N ARG A 880 -40.81 -9.18 -12.95
CA ARG A 880 -40.03 -10.36 -13.30
C ARG A 880 -38.51 -10.11 -13.34
N LEU A 881 -38.06 -8.88 -13.57
CA LEU A 881 -36.63 -8.54 -13.60
C LEU A 881 -36.08 -8.42 -12.17
N ASP A 882 -36.80 -7.73 -11.28
CA ASP A 882 -36.52 -7.72 -9.84
C ASP A 882 -36.51 -9.17 -9.30
N GLN A 883 -37.50 -10.00 -9.63
CA GLN A 883 -37.56 -11.42 -9.26
C GLN A 883 -36.40 -12.29 -9.82
N ALA A 884 -35.81 -11.92 -10.96
CA ALA A 884 -34.74 -12.68 -11.61
C ALA A 884 -33.33 -12.26 -11.15
N LEU A 885 -33.15 -11.00 -10.75
CA LEU A 885 -31.84 -10.41 -10.46
C LEU A 885 -31.61 -10.03 -8.98
N LEU A 886 -32.66 -9.81 -8.17
CA LEU A 886 -32.55 -9.59 -6.72
C LEU A 886 -32.66 -10.90 -5.92
N VAL A 887 -32.09 -11.99 -6.44
CA VAL A 887 -32.10 -13.30 -5.77
C VAL A 887 -31.19 -13.26 -4.53
N GLN A 888 -31.71 -13.61 -3.36
CA GLN A 888 -30.88 -13.74 -2.15
C GLN A 888 -30.00 -14.99 -2.26
N ARG A 889 -28.68 -14.83 -2.06
CA ARG A 889 -27.66 -15.88 -2.22
C ARG A 889 -26.95 -16.19 -0.89
N SER A 890 -26.07 -17.19 -0.91
CA SER A 890 -25.27 -17.57 0.25
C SER A 890 -23.94 -16.79 0.31
N GLN A 891 -23.22 -16.92 1.42
CA GLN A 891 -21.93 -16.25 1.61
C GLN A 891 -20.81 -17.10 1.00
N GLY A 892 -20.38 -16.73 -0.21
CA GLY A 892 -19.33 -17.46 -0.93
C GLY A 892 -18.91 -16.76 -2.22
N GLY A 893 -17.68 -17.02 -2.68
CA GLY A 893 -17.09 -16.31 -3.83
C GLY A 893 -17.89 -16.44 -5.13
N PHE A 894 -18.49 -17.61 -5.39
CA PHE A 894 -19.34 -17.83 -6.56
C PHE A 894 -20.64 -17.02 -6.51
N ASP A 895 -21.27 -16.96 -5.34
CA ASP A 895 -22.49 -16.18 -5.13
C ASP A 895 -22.21 -14.67 -5.19
N MET A 896 -21.09 -14.20 -4.64
CA MET A 896 -20.60 -12.83 -4.86
C MET A 896 -20.40 -12.53 -6.35
N LEU A 897 -19.78 -13.44 -7.10
CA LEU A 897 -19.58 -13.27 -8.55
C LEU A 897 -20.91 -13.23 -9.31
N ARG A 898 -21.94 -13.93 -8.84
CA ARG A 898 -23.30 -13.88 -9.39
C ARG A 898 -24.04 -12.59 -9.03
N ASP A 899 -23.93 -12.10 -7.79
CA ASP A 899 -24.50 -10.81 -7.36
C ASP A 899 -23.87 -9.63 -8.12
N LEU A 900 -22.55 -9.64 -8.31
CA LEU A 900 -21.83 -8.64 -9.10
C LEU A 900 -22.25 -8.67 -10.59
N HIS A 901 -22.50 -9.87 -11.16
CA HIS A 901 -23.00 -10.03 -12.52
C HIS A 901 -24.41 -9.45 -12.65
N ASP A 902 -25.32 -9.77 -11.75
CA ASP A 902 -26.71 -9.31 -11.80
C ASP A 902 -26.81 -7.79 -11.62
N LEU A 903 -26.00 -7.22 -10.72
CA LEU A 903 -25.78 -5.77 -10.62
C LEU A 903 -25.25 -5.15 -11.93
N TRP A 904 -24.29 -5.79 -12.59
CA TRP A 904 -23.75 -5.29 -13.86
C TRP A 904 -24.82 -5.25 -14.95
N LEU A 905 -25.74 -6.21 -14.99
CA LEU A 905 -26.90 -6.17 -15.90
C LEU A 905 -27.82 -4.98 -15.60
N MET A 906 -28.14 -4.71 -14.33
CA MET A 906 -28.96 -3.55 -13.92
C MET A 906 -28.33 -2.21 -14.33
N VAL A 907 -27.01 -2.03 -14.12
CA VAL A 907 -26.34 -0.77 -14.49
C VAL A 907 -26.34 -0.56 -16.00
N ASN A 908 -26.20 -1.62 -16.80
CA ASN A 908 -26.28 -1.50 -18.27
C ASN A 908 -27.72 -1.20 -18.75
N GLU A 909 -28.76 -1.69 -18.08
CA GLU A 909 -30.16 -1.34 -18.36
C GLU A 909 -30.44 0.17 -18.12
N SER A 910 -29.90 0.72 -17.02
CA SER A 910 -29.91 2.17 -16.77
C SER A 910 -29.13 2.95 -17.85
N LEU A 911 -27.93 2.49 -18.25
CA LEU A 911 -27.14 3.13 -19.31
C LEU A 911 -27.84 3.15 -20.68
N ILE A 912 -28.60 2.10 -21.03
CA ILE A 912 -29.43 2.06 -22.25
C ILE A 912 -30.59 3.05 -22.17
N SER A 913 -31.21 3.21 -20.99
CA SER A 913 -32.26 4.22 -20.78
C SER A 913 -31.70 5.65 -20.87
N LEU A 914 -30.47 5.88 -20.40
CA LEU A 914 -29.75 7.15 -20.57
C LEU A 914 -29.43 7.46 -22.04
N ASP A 915 -29.05 6.48 -22.85
CA ASP A 915 -28.82 6.66 -24.30
C ASP A 915 -30.06 7.17 -25.03
N ALA A 916 -31.24 6.62 -24.71
CA ALA A 916 -32.51 7.07 -25.27
C ALA A 916 -32.89 8.48 -24.78
N LEU A 917 -32.72 8.75 -23.47
CA LEU A 917 -33.09 10.04 -22.87
C LEU A 917 -32.15 11.19 -23.27
N GLU A 918 -30.87 10.94 -23.54
CA GLU A 918 -29.94 11.97 -24.00
C GLU A 918 -30.36 12.53 -25.37
N GLN A 919 -30.77 11.65 -26.30
CA GLN A 919 -31.30 12.09 -27.60
C GLN A 919 -32.67 12.76 -27.46
N ALA A 920 -33.52 12.30 -26.53
CA ALA A 920 -34.78 12.95 -26.22
C ALA A 920 -34.59 14.37 -25.65
N ALA A 921 -33.67 14.55 -24.69
CA ALA A 921 -33.34 15.86 -24.10
C ALA A 921 -32.85 16.85 -25.15
N ARG A 922 -31.93 16.42 -26.04
CA ARG A 922 -31.47 17.22 -27.19
C ARG A 922 -32.60 17.59 -28.14
N SER A 923 -33.49 16.64 -28.45
CA SER A 923 -34.66 16.87 -29.33
C SER A 923 -35.74 17.74 -28.68
N LEU A 924 -35.79 17.83 -27.34
CA LEU A 924 -36.65 18.74 -26.58
C LEU A 924 -35.99 20.09 -26.30
N HIS A 925 -34.69 20.22 -26.60
CA HIS A 925 -33.82 21.36 -26.29
C HIS A 925 -33.74 21.70 -24.78
N ASP A 926 -34.00 20.73 -23.90
CA ASP A 926 -33.95 20.91 -22.45
C ASP A 926 -32.54 20.65 -21.91
N LYS A 927 -31.75 21.71 -21.83
CA LYS A 927 -30.36 21.66 -21.33
C LYS A 927 -30.26 21.16 -19.89
N ALA A 928 -31.21 21.52 -19.02
CA ALA A 928 -31.19 21.07 -17.63
C ALA A 928 -31.41 19.55 -17.55
N PHE A 929 -32.22 19.00 -18.46
CA PHE A 929 -32.40 17.56 -18.57
C PHE A 929 -31.17 16.87 -19.19
N GLU A 930 -30.55 17.46 -20.21
CA GLU A 930 -29.28 16.95 -20.77
C GLU A 930 -28.14 16.93 -19.73
N GLU A 931 -28.02 17.99 -18.92
CA GLU A 931 -27.07 18.08 -17.80
C GLU A 931 -27.34 17.01 -16.72
N ALA A 932 -28.61 16.80 -16.36
CA ALA A 932 -28.99 15.75 -15.40
C ALA A 932 -28.68 14.33 -15.93
N ILE A 933 -29.08 14.03 -17.17
CA ILE A 933 -28.79 12.75 -17.84
C ILE A 933 -27.28 12.51 -17.96
N THR A 934 -26.50 13.55 -18.27
CA THR A 934 -25.03 13.47 -18.30
C THR A 934 -24.46 13.14 -16.93
N SER A 935 -24.93 13.79 -15.86
CA SER A 935 -24.47 13.53 -14.49
C SER A 935 -24.79 12.10 -14.01
N ILE A 936 -25.99 11.59 -14.32
CA ILE A 936 -26.37 10.21 -14.01
C ILE A 936 -25.52 9.21 -14.82
N ARG A 937 -25.30 9.48 -16.12
CA ARG A 937 -24.40 8.69 -16.97
C ARG A 937 -22.97 8.62 -16.41
N GLU A 938 -22.42 9.73 -15.91
CA GLU A 938 -21.10 9.73 -15.27
C GLU A 938 -21.04 8.80 -14.05
N LYS A 939 -22.03 8.86 -13.15
CA LYS A 939 -22.10 7.97 -11.97
C LYS A 939 -22.21 6.50 -12.38
N ASN A 940 -23.10 6.19 -13.31
CA ASN A 940 -23.44 4.82 -13.67
C ASN A 940 -22.34 4.17 -14.53
N SER A 941 -21.65 4.94 -15.37
CA SER A 941 -20.44 4.46 -16.07
C SER A 941 -19.32 4.07 -15.10
N ARG A 942 -19.21 4.75 -13.95
CA ARG A 942 -18.23 4.45 -12.89
C ARG A 942 -18.63 3.22 -12.07
N GLN A 943 -19.93 3.04 -11.78
CA GLN A 943 -20.48 1.80 -11.22
C GLN A 943 -20.18 0.59 -12.14
N ALA A 944 -20.52 0.69 -13.44
CA ALA A 944 -20.30 -0.38 -14.42
C ALA A 944 -18.81 -0.74 -14.58
N THR A 945 -17.94 0.26 -14.58
CA THR A 945 -16.48 0.08 -14.63
C THR A 945 -15.98 -0.67 -13.39
N TRP A 946 -16.38 -0.27 -12.17
CA TRP A 946 -15.98 -1.00 -10.95
C TRP A 946 -16.51 -2.43 -10.92
N LEU A 947 -17.78 -2.65 -11.24
CA LEU A 947 -18.39 -3.99 -11.30
C LEU A 947 -17.59 -4.89 -12.26
N ARG A 948 -17.30 -4.41 -13.46
CA ARG A 948 -16.49 -5.13 -14.46
C ARG A 948 -15.05 -5.40 -13.97
N THR A 949 -14.44 -4.47 -13.22
CA THR A 949 -13.13 -4.66 -12.58
C THR A 949 -13.18 -5.76 -11.52
N ARG A 950 -14.13 -5.72 -10.58
CA ARG A 950 -14.22 -6.71 -9.48
C ARG A 950 -14.60 -8.10 -9.97
N ILE A 951 -15.48 -8.19 -10.99
CA ILE A 951 -15.77 -9.44 -11.71
C ILE A 951 -14.49 -10.05 -12.30
N ARG A 952 -13.67 -9.24 -13.01
CA ARG A 952 -12.38 -9.69 -13.59
C ARG A 952 -11.37 -10.15 -12.54
N GLN A 953 -11.39 -9.54 -11.35
CA GLN A 953 -10.51 -9.90 -10.22
C GLN A 953 -10.94 -11.20 -9.53
N ALA A 954 -12.24 -11.40 -9.32
CA ALA A 954 -12.76 -12.58 -8.62
C ALA A 954 -12.87 -13.82 -9.50
N ALA A 955 -13.26 -13.67 -10.77
CA ALA A 955 -13.61 -14.79 -11.65
C ALA A 955 -12.49 -15.84 -11.84
N PRO A 956 -11.21 -15.50 -12.04
CA PRO A 956 -10.17 -16.51 -12.27
C PRO A 956 -10.01 -17.46 -11.08
N GLN A 957 -10.04 -16.93 -9.84
CA GLN A 957 -9.93 -17.77 -8.65
C GLN A 957 -11.23 -18.55 -8.42
N THR A 958 -12.37 -17.85 -8.49
CA THR A 958 -13.71 -18.38 -8.17
C THR A 958 -14.17 -19.49 -9.12
N LEU A 959 -13.74 -19.46 -10.39
CA LEU A 959 -14.18 -20.41 -11.42
C LEU A 959 -13.17 -21.54 -11.70
N VAL A 960 -11.90 -21.38 -11.31
CA VAL A 960 -10.85 -22.38 -11.56
C VAL A 960 -10.44 -23.14 -10.30
N VAL A 961 -10.53 -22.54 -9.11
CA VAL A 961 -10.13 -23.18 -7.86
C VAL A 961 -11.35 -23.49 -6.97
N PRO A 962 -11.66 -24.78 -6.73
CA PRO A 962 -12.61 -25.19 -5.69
C PRO A 962 -12.23 -24.65 -4.31
N SER A 963 -13.09 -23.79 -3.76
CA SER A 963 -13.07 -23.25 -2.39
C SER A 963 -13.63 -24.26 -1.39
#